data_AF-A0A9J7KTQ3-F1
#
_entry.id   AF-A0A9J7KTQ3-F1
#
_cell.length_a   1.000
_cell.length_b   1.000
_cell.length_c   1.000
_cell.angle_alpha   90.00
_cell.angle_beta   90.00
_cell.angle_gamma   90.00
#
_symmetry.space_group_name_H-M   'P 1'
#
loop_
_entity.id
_entity.type
_entity.pdbx_description
1 polymer ?
#
loop_
_entity_poly.entity_id
_entity_poly.type
_entity_poly.pdbx_seq_one_letter_code
_entity_poly.pdbx_strand_id
1 'polypeptide(L)'
;MVVISISLGCPDADPTLTPWNPGHDETAQVFVGSGQNYLLQSSATFLSLYVEDGGRVVFADFGPTSDTEIVLRAREVTVWRDGEFHIGSETCPYQGKATVSLYGRKDDRRNSKQFLVMAGGTVEIHGQHKLAWTQLTQTVPAGGLPKGAFAWDSASSGSGRGRGIHVNVVDEISGVVVGWQSFDTHDSEDNSRSLATFIDQIPSGKIVTLQAQDDASANLEATAREKIRALGSVEVDFLSHREPWAFVGVKGDPSRAVEQRIPYVDTQTTGTAAVTATFDAFFGSFDVTATSEWLGGQDRCTFEVTGSGNEYVINLKDDVSSWQPGDRIVLASTDYNMEQAEEFQLLPCQECSSHQVKISGQVQYNHFGEISDDVDLRGEVGLLTRNIKFQGEMEDSCYGDNFCQFFDYDTYGGHLMILGGFKNVHLSGIEFTHMGQQVLARYPVHFHLAGDVDEVGGYSRPTYVRELSIHHCFSRCVTIHATHGLLVQDTVGYDTIGNCYFLEDGMEQRNVLDHNLGLVTRAGTLLPTDRDDNMWRSMRDAVYGNYVPQTSDCRGVATFFIAHPNNVLTNNAAAGSLHAGIWYVFYSEPTGLSTGDLPPYEASRTPMGRFYNNRVHSNGMDGLVIDYGVKTTGASSTSPEEYLSRTDARYKPHQNADLLQPRVPAMIEGLIAFKNMEQGAWVRGGDIWLDKCAEGTFPNDEGSSQKIWNSIFIGESENVGTASGSSVWGMGGVKPMERSLPKATDFPMRGLEVYNGPTLAESCTFKKYASAPEYNRWSSAIGFFQNNNWQTAPRNNLRGIKFEDVQSRVFLGGSNLPWFQGYNLDGDKTQIFHDVDGSTTGYLDTYVVGQDNFVLRNPGCVEKPEWRAYICSGKYAQMCLQGG
;
A
#
# COMPACT_ATOMS: atom_id res chain seq x y z
N MET A 1 50.73 9.56 9.52
CA MET A 1 50.27 10.38 10.66
C MET A 1 49.05 11.13 10.15
N VAL A 2 47.88 10.50 10.27
CA VAL A 2 46.60 11.05 9.79
C VAL A 2 46.06 11.92 10.93
N VAL A 3 45.79 13.18 10.63
CA VAL A 3 45.22 14.13 11.58
C VAL A 3 43.74 13.80 11.73
N ILE A 4 43.38 13.18 12.85
CA ILE A 4 41.99 13.02 13.27
C ILE A 4 41.47 14.43 13.57
N SER A 5 40.54 14.90 12.74
CA SER A 5 39.72 16.06 13.06
C SER A 5 38.93 15.72 14.33
N ILE A 6 39.31 16.32 15.46
CA ILE A 6 38.56 16.20 16.71
C ILE A 6 37.23 16.94 16.50
N SER A 7 36.16 16.20 16.23
CA SER A 7 34.79 16.72 16.30
C SER A 7 34.46 16.97 17.77
N LEU A 8 34.71 18.20 18.24
CA LEU A 8 34.25 18.66 19.55
C LEU A 8 32.73 18.44 19.64
N GLY A 9 32.29 17.48 20.45
CA GLY A 9 30.88 17.24 20.77
C GLY A 9 30.31 15.86 20.41
N CYS A 10 31.05 14.97 19.74
CA CYS A 10 30.59 13.60 19.50
C CYS A 10 30.79 12.71 20.74
N PRO A 11 29.86 11.78 21.05
CA PRO A 11 29.92 11.00 22.27
C PRO A 11 31.14 10.06 22.31
N ASP A 12 31.60 9.56 21.17
CA ASP A 12 32.74 8.66 21.01
C ASP A 12 34.11 9.36 21.12
N ALA A 13 34.12 10.69 21.02
CA ALA A 13 35.29 11.53 21.23
C ALA A 13 35.47 11.98 22.70
N ASP A 14 34.62 11.52 23.62
CA ASP A 14 34.71 11.85 25.04
C ASP A 14 36.01 11.29 25.65
N PRO A 15 36.90 12.17 26.18
CA PRO A 15 38.21 11.75 26.69
C PRO A 15 38.13 10.90 27.97
N THR A 16 36.96 10.78 28.59
CA THR A 16 36.73 9.91 29.76
C THR A 16 36.50 8.45 29.38
N LEU A 17 36.30 8.15 28.10
CA LEU A 17 36.07 6.79 27.63
C LEU A 17 37.36 5.97 27.59
N THR A 18 37.26 4.72 28.03
CA THR A 18 38.32 3.72 27.96
C THR A 18 38.09 2.84 26.72
N PRO A 19 39.09 2.71 25.82
CA PRO A 19 39.02 1.78 24.69
C PRO A 19 38.65 0.36 25.11
N TRP A 20 37.67 -0.25 24.46
CA TRP A 20 37.11 -1.54 24.82
C TRP A 20 36.98 -2.46 23.60
N ASN A 21 37.65 -3.62 23.67
CA ASN A 21 37.67 -4.66 22.64
C ASN A 21 37.49 -6.04 23.33
N PRO A 22 36.26 -6.38 23.75
CA PRO A 22 36.01 -7.51 24.64
C PRO A 22 36.08 -8.88 23.96
N GLY A 23 36.07 -8.93 22.62
CA GLY A 23 36.08 -10.18 21.86
C GLY A 23 34.74 -10.92 21.90
N HIS A 24 34.78 -12.23 21.62
CA HIS A 24 33.58 -13.04 21.42
C HIS A 24 33.51 -14.18 22.45
N ASP A 25 32.60 -14.07 23.42
CA ASP A 25 32.32 -15.09 24.43
C ASP A 25 30.81 -15.19 24.70
N GLU A 26 30.16 -16.19 24.09
CA GLU A 26 28.72 -16.46 24.23
C GLU A 26 28.30 -16.90 25.64
N THR A 27 29.25 -17.13 26.54
CA THR A 27 28.97 -17.49 27.94
C THR A 27 29.15 -16.32 28.89
N ALA A 28 29.74 -15.21 28.43
CA ALA A 28 30.06 -14.06 29.26
C ALA A 28 28.81 -13.24 29.62
N GLN A 29 28.62 -13.03 30.93
CA GLN A 29 27.71 -12.03 31.46
C GLN A 29 28.51 -10.77 31.83
N VAL A 30 28.33 -9.70 31.08
CA VAL A 30 29.11 -8.47 31.20
C VAL A 30 28.30 -7.42 31.96
N PHE A 31 28.93 -6.78 32.95
CA PHE A 31 28.37 -5.67 33.72
C PHE A 31 29.27 -4.44 33.54
N VAL A 32 28.67 -3.32 33.12
CA VAL A 32 29.31 -2.00 32.97
C VAL A 32 28.67 -1.08 34.01
N GLY A 33 29.33 -0.97 35.16
CA GLY A 33 28.87 -0.27 36.36
C GLY A 33 29.53 1.10 36.59
N SER A 34 29.34 1.64 37.79
CA SER A 34 29.92 2.91 38.24
C SER A 34 31.42 3.07 37.92
N GLY A 35 31.75 4.16 37.22
CA GLY A 35 33.13 4.51 36.84
C GLY A 35 33.66 3.76 35.62
N GLN A 36 32.87 2.87 35.02
CA GLN A 36 33.21 2.19 33.79
C GLN A 36 32.58 2.92 32.60
N ASN A 37 33.40 3.67 31.88
CA ASN A 37 33.02 4.38 30.65
C ASN A 37 33.79 3.74 29.48
N TYR A 38 33.12 2.97 28.63
CA TYR A 38 33.76 2.19 27.59
C TYR A 38 33.43 2.71 26.19
N LEU A 39 34.47 2.79 25.35
CA LEU A 39 34.38 2.99 23.92
C LEU A 39 34.52 1.64 23.22
N LEU A 40 33.42 1.07 22.72
CA LEU A 40 33.42 -0.18 21.97
C LEU A 40 34.05 0.04 20.59
N GLN A 41 35.22 -0.54 20.35
CA GLN A 41 36.01 -0.34 19.11
C GLN A 41 36.04 -1.57 18.19
N SER A 42 35.50 -2.70 18.63
CA SER A 42 35.41 -3.93 17.84
C SER A 42 34.09 -4.63 18.09
N SER A 43 33.69 -5.50 17.17
CA SER A 43 32.58 -6.42 17.41
C SER A 43 32.78 -7.24 18.68
N ALA A 44 31.67 -7.58 19.32
CA ALA A 44 31.62 -8.25 20.60
C ALA A 44 30.50 -9.29 20.64
N THR A 45 30.73 -10.41 21.29
CA THR A 45 29.67 -11.41 21.56
C THR A 45 29.59 -11.70 23.05
N PHE A 46 28.38 -11.64 23.62
CA PHE A 46 28.10 -11.91 25.03
C PHE A 46 26.91 -12.84 25.19
N LEU A 47 26.82 -13.52 26.33
CA LEU A 47 25.53 -14.04 26.78
C LEU A 47 24.58 -12.87 27.08
N SER A 48 25.03 -11.91 27.89
CA SER A 48 24.24 -10.74 28.28
C SER A 48 25.12 -9.53 28.60
N LEU A 49 24.64 -8.33 28.28
CA LEU A 49 25.26 -7.04 28.64
C LEU A 49 24.33 -6.23 29.55
N TYR A 50 24.82 -5.86 30.72
CA TYR A 50 24.14 -4.96 31.65
C TYR A 50 24.92 -3.65 31.75
N VAL A 51 24.27 -2.52 31.46
CA VAL A 51 24.81 -1.17 31.63
C VAL A 51 24.04 -0.50 32.76
N GLU A 52 24.72 -0.24 33.88
CA GLU A 52 24.09 0.08 35.14
C GLU A 52 24.90 1.00 36.04
N ASP A 53 24.28 1.52 37.10
CA ASP A 53 24.90 2.32 38.16
C ASP A 53 25.82 3.45 37.65
N GLY A 54 25.41 4.16 36.60
CA GLY A 54 26.20 5.23 35.97
C GLY A 54 27.31 4.77 35.02
N GLY A 55 27.41 3.47 34.73
CA GLY A 55 28.29 2.94 33.69
C GLY A 55 27.83 3.34 32.29
N ARG A 56 28.77 3.43 31.34
CA ARG A 56 28.50 3.95 29.99
C ARG A 56 29.17 3.11 28.92
N VAL A 57 28.41 2.77 27.88
CA VAL A 57 28.90 2.11 26.66
C VAL A 57 28.63 3.03 25.47
N VAL A 58 29.68 3.37 24.73
CA VAL A 58 29.62 4.21 23.52
C VAL A 58 30.27 3.46 22.37
N PHE A 59 29.61 3.42 21.20
CA PHE A 59 30.20 2.84 20.00
C PHE A 59 31.19 3.81 19.36
N ALA A 60 32.36 3.32 18.94
CA ALA A 60 33.31 4.11 18.17
C ALA A 60 32.79 4.34 16.74
N ASP A 61 32.82 5.59 16.27
CA ASP A 61 32.44 5.91 14.90
C ASP A 61 33.67 5.95 13.99
N PHE A 62 33.82 4.94 13.12
CA PHE A 62 34.91 4.89 12.15
C PHE A 62 34.64 5.74 10.88
N GLY A 63 33.52 6.45 10.84
CA GLY A 63 33.15 7.33 9.74
C GLY A 63 32.53 6.60 8.54
N PRO A 64 31.96 7.36 7.59
CA PRO A 64 31.16 6.81 6.49
C PRO A 64 32.01 6.15 5.39
N THR A 65 33.33 6.37 5.38
CA THR A 65 34.26 5.77 4.41
C THR A 65 34.83 4.44 4.88
N SER A 66 34.55 4.02 6.12
CA SER A 66 35.02 2.76 6.67
C SER A 66 34.02 1.65 6.38
N ASP A 67 34.51 0.52 5.86
CA ASP A 67 33.71 -0.70 5.73
C ASP A 67 33.64 -1.50 7.05
N THR A 68 34.27 -1.01 8.12
CA THR A 68 34.25 -1.68 9.42
C THR A 68 32.88 -1.52 10.07
N GLU A 69 32.22 -2.65 10.31
CA GLU A 69 30.98 -2.73 11.08
C GLU A 69 31.27 -3.20 12.50
N ILE A 70 30.72 -2.49 13.50
CA ILE A 70 30.75 -2.95 14.89
C ILE A 70 29.47 -3.73 15.18
N VAL A 71 29.60 -5.03 15.40
CA VAL A 71 28.48 -5.92 15.74
C VAL A 71 28.52 -6.24 17.23
N LEU A 72 27.51 -5.79 17.98
CA LEU A 72 27.23 -6.25 19.34
C LEU A 72 26.22 -7.39 19.28
N ARG A 73 26.70 -8.61 19.47
CA ARG A 73 25.88 -9.83 19.49
C ARG A 73 25.61 -10.27 20.93
N ALA A 74 24.35 -10.33 21.35
CA ALA A 74 23.98 -10.73 22.71
C ALA A 74 22.66 -11.48 22.74
N ARG A 75 22.38 -12.28 23.79
CA ARG A 75 20.99 -12.73 24.01
C ARG A 75 20.16 -11.65 24.66
N GLU A 76 20.78 -10.88 25.54
CA GLU A 76 20.12 -9.86 26.36
C GLU A 76 21.01 -8.63 26.52
N VAL A 77 20.44 -7.43 26.33
CA VAL A 77 21.06 -6.14 26.65
C VAL A 77 20.11 -5.39 27.57
N THR A 78 20.58 -4.90 28.72
CA THR A 78 19.76 -4.14 29.69
C THR A 78 20.46 -2.85 30.09
N VAL A 79 19.74 -1.73 30.03
CA VAL A 79 20.20 -0.39 30.42
C VAL A 79 19.30 0.16 31.52
N TRP A 80 19.85 0.42 32.71
CA TRP A 80 19.07 0.81 33.89
C TRP A 80 19.92 1.50 34.95
N ARG A 81 19.31 2.05 36.03
CA ARG A 81 20.02 2.65 37.18
C ARG A 81 21.10 3.66 36.75
N ASP A 82 20.73 4.67 35.98
CA ASP A 82 21.65 5.68 35.42
C ASP A 82 22.70 5.14 34.42
N GLY A 83 22.62 3.87 34.02
CA GLY A 83 23.43 3.34 32.93
C GLY A 83 23.11 4.00 31.58
N GLU A 84 24.12 4.13 30.71
CA GLU A 84 23.98 4.83 29.43
C GLU A 84 24.53 4.03 28.24
N PHE A 85 23.72 3.91 27.18
CA PHE A 85 24.10 3.24 25.94
C PHE A 85 23.96 4.20 24.75
N HIS A 86 25.07 4.41 24.02
CA HIS A 86 25.16 5.43 22.96
C HIS A 86 25.68 4.83 21.65
N ILE A 87 24.97 5.11 20.56
CA ILE A 87 25.46 4.95 19.18
C ILE A 87 25.19 6.27 18.45
N GLY A 88 26.20 7.15 18.43
CA GLY A 88 26.02 8.54 18.02
C GLY A 88 25.20 9.36 19.01
N SER A 89 24.86 10.58 18.62
CA SER A 89 24.04 11.53 19.37
C SER A 89 23.22 12.37 18.41
N GLU A 90 22.16 13.04 18.88
CA GLU A 90 21.33 13.89 18.01
C GLU A 90 22.15 14.94 17.24
N THR A 91 23.15 15.57 17.87
CA THR A 91 23.99 16.60 17.23
C THR A 91 25.21 16.05 16.50
N CYS A 92 25.53 14.77 16.71
CA CYS A 92 26.59 14.07 16.00
C CYS A 92 26.15 12.63 15.73
N PRO A 93 25.35 12.42 14.67
CA PRO A 93 24.84 11.10 14.32
C PRO A 93 25.96 10.18 13.87
N TYR A 94 25.85 8.90 14.21
CA TYR A 94 26.78 7.83 13.86
C TYR A 94 26.85 7.68 12.34
N GLN A 95 28.06 7.74 11.79
CA GLN A 95 28.33 7.72 10.35
C GLN A 95 28.78 6.36 9.83
N GLY A 96 29.43 5.54 10.67
CA GLY A 96 29.85 4.18 10.34
C GLY A 96 28.69 3.17 10.29
N LYS A 97 29.03 1.87 10.33
CA LYS A 97 28.06 0.77 10.39
C LYS A 97 28.05 0.13 11.78
N ALA A 98 26.86 -0.09 12.34
CA ALA A 98 26.70 -0.74 13.64
C ALA A 98 25.50 -1.67 13.64
N THR A 99 25.66 -2.85 14.24
CA THR A 99 24.57 -3.82 14.39
C THR A 99 24.46 -4.30 15.82
N VAL A 100 23.24 -4.29 16.35
CA VAL A 100 22.86 -5.02 17.56
C VAL A 100 22.13 -6.30 17.12
N SER A 101 22.78 -7.46 17.31
CA SER A 101 22.28 -8.78 16.89
C SER A 101 21.83 -9.59 18.10
N LEU A 102 20.54 -9.91 18.18
CA LEU A 102 19.95 -10.65 19.30
C LEU A 102 19.78 -12.13 18.93
N TYR A 103 20.50 -13.02 19.60
CA TYR A 103 20.60 -14.44 19.21
C TYR A 103 20.00 -15.43 20.21
N GLY A 104 19.85 -16.67 19.76
CA GLY A 104 19.35 -17.82 20.51
C GLY A 104 18.04 -18.37 19.92
N ARG A 105 17.54 -19.48 20.45
CA ARG A 105 16.27 -20.07 19.98
C ARG A 105 15.17 -19.93 21.01
N LYS A 106 13.91 -20.13 20.61
CA LYS A 106 12.78 -20.13 21.56
C LYS A 106 12.85 -21.29 22.56
N ASP A 107 13.34 -22.44 22.11
CA ASP A 107 13.48 -23.66 22.91
C ASP A 107 14.76 -23.65 23.78
N ASP A 108 15.58 -22.60 23.68
CA ASP A 108 16.73 -22.41 24.57
C ASP A 108 16.28 -22.06 25.98
N ARG A 109 16.95 -22.66 26.96
CA ARG A 109 16.74 -22.32 28.36
C ARG A 109 17.24 -20.89 28.64
N ARG A 110 16.36 -20.01 29.11
CA ARG A 110 16.66 -18.60 29.45
C ARG A 110 17.19 -17.82 28.23
N ASN A 111 16.34 -17.68 27.22
CA ASN A 111 16.57 -16.79 26.11
C ASN A 111 15.33 -15.93 25.90
N SER A 112 15.52 -14.62 25.75
CA SER A 112 14.46 -13.66 25.48
C SER A 112 14.68 -12.88 24.18
N LYS A 113 15.90 -12.88 23.62
CA LYS A 113 16.35 -11.99 22.54
C LYS A 113 15.95 -10.53 22.81
N GLN A 114 16.36 -10.00 23.96
CA GLN A 114 15.83 -8.75 24.49
C GLN A 114 16.86 -7.62 24.50
N PHE A 115 16.43 -6.44 24.06
CA PHE A 115 17.02 -5.16 24.48
C PHE A 115 16.02 -4.47 25.41
N LEU A 116 16.43 -4.20 26.65
CA LEU A 116 15.57 -3.66 27.70
C LEU A 116 16.10 -2.33 28.22
N VAL A 117 15.24 -1.32 28.24
CA VAL A 117 15.49 -0.05 28.94
C VAL A 117 14.57 -0.01 30.16
N MET A 118 15.16 0.15 31.34
CA MET A 118 14.41 0.25 32.60
C MET A 118 14.63 1.61 33.27
N ALA A 119 14.03 1.77 34.44
CA ALA A 119 14.12 2.98 35.24
C ALA A 119 15.57 3.49 35.40
N GLY A 120 15.77 4.78 35.17
CA GLY A 120 17.05 5.47 35.18
C GLY A 120 17.93 5.27 33.95
N GLY A 121 17.62 4.32 33.04
CA GLY A 121 18.44 4.06 31.86
C GLY A 121 18.41 5.20 30.84
N THR A 122 19.53 5.40 30.14
CA THR A 122 19.65 6.33 29.01
C THR A 122 20.04 5.59 27.74
N VAL A 123 19.25 5.75 26.67
CA VAL A 123 19.57 5.18 25.34
C VAL A 123 19.49 6.30 24.30
N GLU A 124 20.62 6.57 23.66
CA GLU A 124 20.74 7.57 22.58
C GLU A 124 21.29 6.84 21.34
N ILE A 125 20.45 6.65 20.32
CA ILE A 125 20.84 5.95 19.08
C ILE A 125 20.44 6.84 17.91
N HIS A 126 21.44 7.31 17.17
CA HIS A 126 21.27 8.28 16.09
C HIS A 126 22.13 7.88 14.91
N GLY A 127 21.50 7.29 13.89
CA GLY A 127 22.13 6.98 12.61
C GLY A 127 22.11 8.18 11.67
N GLN A 128 22.59 7.97 10.45
CA GLN A 128 22.58 9.00 9.41
C GLN A 128 21.16 9.47 9.10
N HIS A 129 20.98 10.78 9.01
CA HIS A 129 19.74 11.37 8.52
C HIS A 129 19.56 11.05 7.03
N LYS A 130 18.52 10.27 6.74
CA LYS A 130 18.10 9.95 5.38
C LYS A 130 16.60 10.10 5.27
N LEU A 131 16.15 10.65 4.13
CA LEU A 131 14.72 10.75 3.81
C LEU A 131 14.08 9.37 3.95
N ALA A 132 13.05 9.25 4.79
CA ALA A 132 12.46 7.95 5.12
C ALA A 132 11.63 7.38 3.98
N TRP A 133 10.79 8.21 3.37
CA TRP A 133 10.00 7.83 2.21
C TRP A 133 9.58 9.08 1.42
N THR A 134 9.17 8.86 0.18
CA THR A 134 8.66 9.88 -0.73
C THR A 134 7.62 9.25 -1.66
N GLN A 135 7.24 9.91 -2.75
CA GLN A 135 6.30 9.41 -3.74
C GLN A 135 6.93 9.43 -5.13
N LEU A 136 6.50 8.51 -5.98
CA LEU A 136 6.78 8.57 -7.41
C LEU A 136 6.27 9.88 -8.02
N THR A 137 6.91 10.39 -9.06
CA THR A 137 6.37 11.48 -9.90
C THR A 137 6.07 11.04 -11.32
N GLN A 138 6.26 9.75 -11.59
CA GLN A 138 5.90 9.12 -12.84
C GLN A 138 5.60 7.64 -12.61
N THR A 139 4.60 7.11 -13.33
CA THR A 139 4.24 5.70 -13.27
C THR A 139 5.41 4.80 -13.67
N VAL A 140 5.73 3.82 -12.83
CA VAL A 140 6.70 2.75 -13.12
C VAL A 140 5.90 1.56 -13.66
N PRO A 141 6.00 1.24 -14.96
CA PRO A 141 5.18 0.19 -15.56
C PRO A 141 5.72 -1.22 -15.28
N ALA A 142 4.81 -2.17 -15.14
CA ALA A 142 5.11 -3.59 -15.14
C ALA A 142 5.89 -3.97 -16.41
N GLY A 143 7.01 -4.67 -16.23
CA GLY A 143 7.91 -5.07 -17.30
C GLY A 143 8.58 -3.90 -18.03
N GLY A 144 8.60 -2.68 -17.49
CA GLY A 144 9.31 -1.55 -18.09
C GLY A 144 8.66 -0.89 -19.30
N LEU A 145 7.50 -1.38 -19.76
CA LEU A 145 6.80 -0.84 -20.93
C LEU A 145 5.50 -0.10 -20.54
N PRO A 146 5.32 1.19 -20.92
CA PRO A 146 4.14 1.99 -20.54
C PRO A 146 2.78 1.40 -20.90
N LYS A 147 2.71 0.48 -21.87
CA LYS A 147 1.49 -0.24 -22.28
C LYS A 147 1.60 -1.76 -22.12
N GLY A 148 2.57 -2.22 -21.32
CA GLY A 148 2.88 -3.64 -21.14
C GLY A 148 3.52 -4.28 -22.37
N ALA A 149 3.84 -5.56 -22.24
CA ALA A 149 4.30 -6.37 -23.36
C ALA A 149 3.20 -6.56 -24.40
N PHE A 150 3.59 -6.64 -25.66
CA PHE A 150 2.72 -6.99 -26.78
C PHE A 150 3.15 -8.33 -27.35
N ALA A 151 2.20 -9.23 -27.58
CA ALA A 151 2.45 -10.48 -28.29
C ALA A 151 1.34 -10.75 -29.29
N TRP A 152 1.73 -11.18 -30.48
CA TRP A 152 0.83 -11.63 -31.54
C TRP A 152 1.34 -12.95 -32.12
N ASP A 153 0.40 -13.89 -32.33
CA ASP A 153 0.66 -15.21 -32.90
C ASP A 153 -0.41 -15.54 -33.94
N SER A 154 0.03 -15.78 -35.17
CA SER A 154 -0.86 -16.08 -36.30
C SER A 154 -1.71 -17.33 -36.09
N ALA A 155 -1.27 -18.27 -35.23
CA ALA A 155 -1.99 -19.52 -34.97
C ALA A 155 -3.22 -19.35 -34.05
N SER A 156 -3.24 -18.31 -33.21
CA SER A 156 -4.29 -18.08 -32.21
C SER A 156 -5.19 -16.87 -32.51
N SER A 157 -4.75 -15.95 -33.36
CA SER A 157 -5.54 -14.78 -33.74
C SER A 157 -6.62 -15.13 -34.79
N GLY A 158 -7.88 -15.27 -34.35
CA GLY A 158 -9.02 -15.65 -35.20
C GLY A 158 -9.49 -14.64 -36.28
N SER A 159 -8.69 -13.65 -36.68
CA SER A 159 -9.12 -12.64 -37.66
C SER A 159 -7.98 -11.82 -38.27
N GLY A 160 -7.76 -11.92 -39.59
CA GLY A 160 -7.34 -10.76 -40.41
C GLY A 160 -5.88 -10.66 -40.86
N ARG A 161 -4.97 -11.55 -40.44
CA ARG A 161 -3.56 -11.60 -40.89
C ARG A 161 -3.33 -12.92 -41.61
N GLY A 162 -3.23 -12.87 -42.95
CA GLY A 162 -3.09 -14.04 -43.83
C GLY A 162 -1.73 -14.15 -44.51
N ARG A 163 -1.60 -15.07 -45.47
CA ARG A 163 -0.43 -15.27 -46.33
C ARG A 163 0.19 -13.95 -46.84
N GLY A 164 1.51 -13.91 -46.97
CA GLY A 164 2.27 -12.77 -47.50
C GLY A 164 3.20 -12.12 -46.47
N ILE A 165 3.47 -10.82 -46.63
CA ILE A 165 4.35 -10.04 -45.74
C ILE A 165 3.51 -9.32 -44.68
N HIS A 166 3.85 -9.54 -43.41
CA HIS A 166 3.30 -8.81 -42.27
C HIS A 166 4.25 -7.69 -41.88
N VAL A 167 3.71 -6.49 -41.66
CA VAL A 167 4.47 -5.33 -41.20
C VAL A 167 3.89 -4.84 -39.89
N ASN A 168 4.74 -4.67 -38.87
CA ASN A 168 4.39 -3.98 -37.64
C ASN A 168 5.28 -2.75 -37.47
N VAL A 169 4.70 -1.67 -36.94
CA VAL A 169 5.37 -0.39 -36.69
C VAL A 169 5.32 -0.12 -35.19
N VAL A 170 6.49 0.06 -34.58
CA VAL A 170 6.65 0.24 -33.14
C VAL A 170 7.24 1.63 -32.86
N ASP A 171 6.68 2.29 -31.85
CA ASP A 171 7.21 3.54 -31.32
C ASP A 171 8.56 3.32 -30.63
N GLU A 172 9.56 4.09 -31.04
CA GLU A 172 10.96 3.91 -30.66
C GLU A 172 11.28 4.25 -29.21
N ILE A 173 10.37 4.93 -28.49
CA ILE A 173 10.56 5.34 -27.10
C ILE A 173 9.66 4.53 -26.15
N SER A 174 8.41 4.30 -26.54
CA SER A 174 7.40 3.67 -25.68
C SER A 174 7.21 2.17 -25.91
N GLY A 175 7.77 1.61 -26.99
CA GLY A 175 7.54 0.21 -27.37
C GLY A 175 6.11 -0.09 -27.82
N VAL A 176 5.25 0.92 -27.96
CA VAL A 176 3.85 0.74 -28.37
C VAL A 176 3.79 0.42 -29.86
N VAL A 177 3.01 -0.61 -30.23
CA VAL A 177 2.69 -0.91 -31.63
C VAL A 177 1.72 0.15 -32.14
N VAL A 178 2.20 1.07 -32.98
CA VAL A 178 1.44 2.22 -33.49
C VAL A 178 0.78 1.97 -34.84
N GLY A 179 1.12 0.86 -35.51
CA GLY A 179 0.52 0.49 -36.77
C GLY A 179 0.86 -0.94 -37.17
N TRP A 180 -0.01 -1.56 -37.95
CA TRP A 180 0.25 -2.86 -38.54
C TRP A 180 -0.56 -3.06 -39.82
N GLN A 181 -0.03 -3.85 -40.75
CA GLN A 181 -0.78 -4.32 -41.92
C GLN A 181 -0.18 -5.61 -42.49
N SER A 182 -1.01 -6.47 -43.06
CA SER A 182 -0.57 -7.65 -43.83
C SER A 182 -0.83 -7.46 -45.32
N PHE A 183 0.08 -7.96 -46.15
CA PHE A 183 0.02 -7.83 -47.60
C PHE A 183 0.22 -9.20 -48.26
N ASP A 184 -0.82 -9.74 -48.90
CA ASP A 184 -0.70 -11.02 -49.64
C ASP A 184 0.06 -10.79 -50.96
N THR A 185 1.38 -10.78 -50.84
CA THR A 185 2.35 -10.65 -51.94
C THR A 185 2.56 -11.96 -52.69
N HIS A 186 1.90 -13.05 -52.30
CA HIS A 186 1.81 -14.25 -53.13
C HIS A 186 0.68 -14.11 -54.15
N ASP A 187 -0.47 -13.56 -53.76
CA ASP A 187 -1.66 -13.50 -54.63
C ASP A 187 -1.65 -12.32 -55.61
N SER A 188 -1.15 -11.15 -55.19
CA SER A 188 -1.35 -9.91 -55.93
C SER A 188 -0.15 -8.96 -55.93
N GLU A 189 0.23 -8.47 -57.12
CA GLU A 189 1.20 -7.38 -57.28
C GLU A 189 0.69 -6.05 -56.69
N ASP A 190 -0.62 -5.81 -56.66
CA ASP A 190 -1.19 -4.60 -56.06
C ASP A 190 -0.96 -4.56 -54.55
N ASN A 191 -1.01 -5.73 -53.89
CA ASN A 191 -0.63 -5.84 -52.48
C ASN A 191 0.86 -5.53 -52.28
N SER A 192 1.72 -5.94 -53.21
CA SER A 192 3.14 -5.59 -53.18
C SER A 192 3.38 -4.08 -53.36
N ARG A 193 2.68 -3.42 -54.30
CA ARG A 193 2.73 -1.95 -54.45
C ARG A 193 2.17 -1.23 -53.22
N SER A 194 1.14 -1.78 -52.59
CA SER A 194 0.56 -1.24 -51.36
C SER A 194 1.51 -1.38 -50.17
N LEU A 195 2.25 -2.50 -50.07
CA LEU A 195 3.32 -2.68 -49.10
C LEU A 195 4.41 -1.60 -49.24
N ALA A 196 4.85 -1.34 -50.48
CA ALA A 196 5.83 -0.29 -50.75
C ALA A 196 5.33 1.09 -50.29
N THR A 197 4.05 1.38 -50.57
CA THR A 197 3.39 2.64 -50.15
C THR A 197 3.28 2.75 -48.64
N PHE A 198 2.89 1.67 -47.95
CA PHE A 198 2.80 1.62 -46.49
C PHE A 198 4.17 1.88 -45.86
N ILE A 199 5.22 1.20 -46.31
CA ILE A 199 6.59 1.41 -45.80
C ILE A 199 7.04 2.86 -46.02
N ASP A 200 6.66 3.49 -47.13
CA ASP A 200 7.04 4.87 -47.43
C ASP A 200 6.37 5.89 -46.49
N GLN A 201 5.14 5.59 -46.03
CA GLN A 201 4.39 6.45 -45.11
C GLN A 201 4.84 6.33 -43.65
N ILE A 202 5.63 5.31 -43.30
CA ILE A 202 6.18 5.17 -41.95
C ILE A 202 7.12 6.35 -41.65
N PRO A 203 6.92 7.10 -40.56
CA PRO A 203 7.83 8.16 -40.14
C PRO A 203 9.24 7.63 -39.86
N SER A 204 10.28 8.42 -40.19
CA SER A 204 11.66 8.11 -39.77
C SER A 204 11.77 8.01 -38.24
N GLY A 205 12.63 7.10 -37.78
CA GLY A 205 12.84 6.81 -36.36
C GLY A 205 12.03 5.62 -35.84
N LYS A 206 10.88 5.29 -36.46
CA LYS A 206 10.06 4.14 -36.03
C LYS A 206 10.76 2.82 -36.28
N ILE A 207 10.54 1.87 -35.38
CA ILE A 207 10.99 0.49 -35.53
C ILE A 207 9.97 -0.25 -36.42
N VAL A 208 10.46 -1.07 -37.35
CA VAL A 208 9.65 -1.79 -38.34
C VAL A 208 10.04 -3.26 -38.31
N THR A 209 9.06 -4.15 -38.19
CA THR A 209 9.26 -5.58 -38.39
C THR A 209 8.64 -6.04 -39.71
N LEU A 210 9.27 -7.02 -40.36
CA LEU A 210 8.68 -7.73 -41.49
C LEU A 210 8.78 -9.23 -41.27
N GLN A 211 7.68 -9.96 -41.49
CA GLN A 211 7.64 -11.42 -41.44
C GLN A 211 6.95 -12.01 -42.67
N ALA A 212 7.51 -13.07 -43.24
CA ALA A 212 6.86 -13.85 -44.29
C ALA A 212 5.97 -14.96 -43.70
N GLN A 213 4.69 -15.02 -44.10
CA GLN A 213 3.76 -16.08 -43.71
C GLN A 213 3.26 -16.86 -44.95
N ASP A 214 3.26 -18.19 -44.89
CA ASP A 214 3.10 -19.12 -46.03
C ASP A 214 4.03 -18.76 -47.18
N ASP A 215 3.62 -17.91 -48.12
CA ASP A 215 4.49 -17.40 -49.17
C ASP A 215 4.37 -15.88 -49.31
N ALA A 216 5.52 -15.24 -49.46
CA ALA A 216 5.65 -13.80 -49.63
C ALA A 216 6.32 -13.41 -50.96
N SER A 217 6.75 -14.39 -51.78
CA SER A 217 7.71 -14.17 -52.87
C SER A 217 7.10 -14.03 -54.27
N ALA A 218 5.97 -14.70 -54.55
CA ALA A 218 5.51 -14.93 -55.93
C ALA A 218 5.20 -13.65 -56.73
N ASN A 219 4.60 -12.62 -56.11
CA ASN A 219 4.27 -11.34 -56.72
C ASN A 219 4.94 -10.17 -55.97
N LEU A 220 6.11 -10.40 -55.35
CA LEU A 220 6.87 -9.36 -54.64
C LEU A 220 7.66 -8.49 -55.64
N GLU A 221 7.07 -7.33 -55.94
CA GLU A 221 7.52 -6.37 -56.94
C GLU A 221 8.83 -5.64 -56.58
N ALA A 222 9.53 -5.14 -57.61
CA ALA A 222 10.79 -4.44 -57.46
C ALA A 222 10.71 -3.20 -56.55
N THR A 223 9.58 -2.48 -56.58
CA THR A 223 9.35 -1.28 -55.75
C THR A 223 9.23 -1.61 -54.27
N ALA A 224 8.59 -2.72 -53.91
CA ALA A 224 8.53 -3.20 -52.53
C ALA A 224 9.93 -3.63 -52.06
N ARG A 225 10.66 -4.39 -52.88
CA ARG A 225 12.04 -4.80 -52.58
C ARG A 225 12.95 -3.61 -52.36
N GLU A 226 12.82 -2.56 -53.16
CA GLU A 226 13.57 -1.30 -52.98
C GLU A 226 13.27 -0.65 -51.63
N LYS A 227 12.00 -0.53 -51.24
CA LYS A 227 11.62 0.05 -49.94
C LYS A 227 12.09 -0.80 -48.76
N ILE A 228 12.08 -2.12 -48.88
CA ILE A 228 12.58 -3.04 -47.86
C ILE A 228 14.12 -2.97 -47.76
N ARG A 229 14.84 -2.86 -48.88
CA ARG A 229 16.29 -2.58 -48.86
C ARG A 229 16.63 -1.25 -48.20
N ALA A 230 15.80 -0.23 -48.40
CA ALA A 230 15.98 1.07 -47.75
C ALA A 230 15.80 1.01 -46.21
N LEU A 231 15.17 -0.05 -45.68
CA LEU A 231 15.14 -0.35 -44.25
C LEU A 231 16.40 -1.07 -43.75
N GLY A 232 17.25 -1.57 -44.66
CA GLY A 232 18.50 -2.26 -44.34
C GLY A 232 18.54 -3.75 -44.68
N SER A 233 17.46 -4.32 -45.25
CA SER A 233 17.45 -5.73 -45.64
C SER A 233 18.39 -6.01 -46.82
N VAL A 234 19.17 -7.08 -46.69
CA VAL A 234 20.01 -7.72 -47.70
C VAL A 234 19.44 -9.08 -48.16
N GLU A 235 18.56 -9.72 -47.39
CA GLU A 235 17.95 -11.02 -47.72
C GLU A 235 16.69 -10.93 -48.60
N VAL A 236 15.99 -9.78 -48.62
CA VAL A 236 14.71 -9.63 -49.33
C VAL A 236 14.81 -10.01 -50.81
N ASP A 237 15.93 -9.74 -51.48
CA ASP A 237 16.14 -10.05 -52.90
C ASP A 237 16.26 -11.55 -53.20
N PHE A 238 16.55 -12.35 -52.17
CA PHE A 238 16.71 -13.80 -52.28
C PHE A 238 15.50 -14.59 -51.77
N LEU A 239 14.47 -13.88 -51.27
CA LEU A 239 13.26 -14.50 -50.72
C LEU A 239 12.56 -15.35 -51.78
N SER A 240 12.50 -16.66 -51.51
CA SER A 240 11.90 -17.65 -52.40
C SER A 240 10.61 -18.26 -51.83
N HIS A 241 9.94 -19.07 -52.64
CA HIS A 241 8.64 -19.66 -52.29
C HIS A 241 8.68 -20.33 -50.92
N ARG A 242 7.85 -19.88 -49.98
CA ARG A 242 7.72 -20.48 -48.63
C ARG A 242 8.98 -20.55 -47.78
N GLU A 243 9.95 -19.68 -48.05
CA GLU A 243 11.09 -19.50 -47.16
C GLU A 243 10.70 -18.66 -45.94
N PRO A 244 10.96 -19.16 -44.73
CA PRO A 244 10.84 -18.36 -43.53
C PRO A 244 11.80 -17.17 -43.58
N TRP A 245 11.26 -15.97 -43.33
CA TRP A 245 12.04 -14.74 -43.24
C TRP A 245 11.46 -13.80 -42.20
N ALA A 246 12.33 -13.31 -41.33
CA ALA A 246 12.00 -12.35 -40.30
C ALA A 246 13.02 -11.21 -40.30
N PHE A 247 12.55 -9.99 -40.09
CA PHE A 247 13.33 -8.76 -40.13
C PHE A 247 12.87 -7.81 -39.03
N VAL A 248 13.82 -7.11 -38.40
CA VAL A 248 13.60 -5.96 -37.52
C VAL A 248 14.58 -4.86 -37.93
N GLY A 249 14.11 -3.62 -38.10
CA GLY A 249 14.96 -2.48 -38.46
C GLY A 249 14.36 -1.14 -38.06
N VAL A 250 15.07 -0.04 -38.33
CA VAL A 250 14.63 1.33 -37.99
C VAL A 250 14.46 2.14 -39.26
N LYS A 251 13.30 2.75 -39.45
CA LYS A 251 13.01 3.57 -40.63
C LYS A 251 13.97 4.76 -40.68
N GLY A 252 14.79 4.83 -41.73
CA GLY A 252 15.78 5.88 -41.91
C GLY A 252 17.15 5.61 -41.30
N ASP A 253 17.33 4.47 -40.62
CA ASP A 253 18.63 4.00 -40.13
C ASP A 253 18.83 2.51 -40.49
N PRO A 254 19.33 2.22 -41.71
CA PRO A 254 19.52 0.86 -42.19
C PRO A 254 20.61 0.09 -41.43
N SER A 255 21.44 0.76 -40.63
CA SER A 255 22.51 0.12 -39.86
C SER A 255 21.99 -0.69 -38.66
N ARG A 256 20.74 -0.44 -38.27
CA ARG A 256 20.06 -1.11 -37.13
C ARG A 256 19.27 -2.35 -37.56
N ALA A 257 19.33 -2.73 -38.84
CA ALA A 257 18.61 -3.89 -39.37
C ALA A 257 19.22 -5.22 -38.91
N VAL A 258 18.37 -6.12 -38.43
CA VAL A 258 18.68 -7.52 -38.13
C VAL A 258 17.65 -8.38 -38.85
N GLU A 259 18.11 -9.37 -39.61
CA GLU A 259 17.22 -10.27 -40.33
C GLU A 259 17.76 -11.69 -40.38
N GLN A 260 16.85 -12.64 -40.58
CA GLN A 260 17.18 -14.03 -40.79
C GLN A 260 16.27 -14.60 -41.87
N ARG A 261 16.86 -15.31 -42.84
CA ARG A 261 16.15 -16.11 -43.83
C ARG A 261 16.62 -17.55 -43.73
N ILE A 262 15.69 -18.49 -43.78
CA ILE A 262 16.00 -19.93 -43.77
C ILE A 262 15.72 -20.52 -45.15
N PRO A 263 16.76 -20.80 -45.96
CA PRO A 263 16.58 -21.44 -47.27
C PRO A 263 16.24 -22.92 -47.14
N TYR A 264 15.66 -23.51 -48.19
CA TYR A 264 15.40 -24.95 -48.24
C TYR A 264 16.67 -25.80 -48.12
N VAL A 265 16.60 -26.81 -47.23
CA VAL A 265 17.60 -27.89 -47.14
C VAL A 265 17.09 -29.17 -47.80
N ASP A 266 15.78 -29.46 -47.70
CA ASP A 266 15.08 -30.51 -48.46
C ASP A 266 13.63 -30.09 -48.78
N THR A 267 12.88 -30.92 -49.52
CA THR A 267 11.53 -30.59 -50.04
C THR A 267 10.39 -30.74 -49.02
N GLN A 268 10.66 -30.98 -47.73
CA GLN A 268 9.60 -31.29 -46.76
C GLN A 268 9.56 -30.39 -45.50
N THR A 269 10.66 -29.77 -45.06
CA THR A 269 10.66 -28.81 -43.93
C THR A 269 11.77 -27.75 -44.04
N THR A 270 11.46 -26.45 -43.86
CA THR A 270 12.44 -25.34 -44.00
C THR A 270 13.03 -24.92 -42.66
N GLY A 271 12.20 -24.65 -41.64
CA GLY A 271 12.65 -24.22 -40.31
C GLY A 271 11.93 -22.99 -39.77
N THR A 272 12.53 -22.34 -38.77
CA THR A 272 12.08 -21.10 -38.14
C THR A 272 13.15 -20.02 -38.30
N ALA A 273 12.80 -18.90 -38.94
CA ALA A 273 13.55 -17.65 -38.88
C ALA A 273 13.08 -16.85 -37.66
N ALA A 274 14.00 -16.42 -36.81
CA ALA A 274 13.73 -15.61 -35.63
C ALA A 274 14.81 -14.54 -35.47
N VAL A 275 14.37 -13.29 -35.29
CA VAL A 275 15.27 -12.17 -34.99
C VAL A 275 14.75 -11.38 -33.81
N THR A 276 15.68 -10.90 -32.99
CA THR A 276 15.41 -10.02 -31.85
C THR A 276 16.36 -8.84 -31.92
N ALA A 277 15.84 -7.63 -31.70
CA ALA A 277 16.64 -6.42 -31.55
C ALA A 277 16.21 -5.63 -30.31
N THR A 278 17.18 -5.10 -29.58
CA THR A 278 16.97 -4.34 -28.34
C THR A 278 17.03 -2.84 -28.60
N PHE A 279 16.11 -2.10 -27.99
CA PHE A 279 15.95 -0.66 -28.09
C PHE A 279 15.84 -0.03 -26.70
N ASP A 280 16.28 1.22 -26.57
CA ASP A 280 16.13 1.98 -25.34
C ASP A 280 14.69 2.49 -25.22
N ALA A 281 14.07 2.29 -24.06
CA ALA A 281 12.75 2.84 -23.73
C ALA A 281 12.88 4.09 -22.86
N PHE A 282 11.76 4.78 -22.67
CA PHE A 282 11.66 5.78 -21.59
C PHE A 282 12.02 5.15 -20.22
N PHE A 283 11.67 3.87 -20.01
CA PHE A 283 11.98 3.09 -18.82
C PHE A 283 12.81 1.85 -19.19
N GLY A 284 14.13 1.93 -19.06
CA GLY A 284 15.04 0.80 -19.34
C GLY A 284 15.15 0.50 -20.83
N SER A 285 15.05 -0.78 -21.20
CA SER A 285 15.13 -1.23 -22.60
C SER A 285 14.01 -2.22 -22.92
N PHE A 286 13.73 -2.40 -24.19
CA PHE A 286 12.77 -3.37 -24.69
C PHE A 286 13.29 -4.11 -25.92
N ASP A 287 12.86 -5.35 -26.07
CA ASP A 287 13.17 -6.22 -27.19
C ASP A 287 11.99 -6.27 -28.15
N VAL A 288 12.31 -6.23 -29.44
CA VAL A 288 11.37 -6.48 -30.52
C VAL A 288 11.77 -7.77 -31.21
N THR A 289 10.90 -8.77 -31.14
CA THR A 289 11.13 -10.10 -31.70
C THR A 289 10.15 -10.39 -32.83
N ALA A 290 10.68 -10.90 -33.94
CA ALA A 290 9.89 -11.31 -35.09
C ALA A 290 10.27 -12.75 -35.48
N THR A 291 9.27 -13.61 -35.66
CA THR A 291 9.47 -14.98 -36.12
C THR A 291 8.62 -15.30 -37.34
N SER A 292 9.16 -16.17 -38.19
CA SER A 292 8.51 -16.73 -39.37
C SER A 292 8.87 -18.21 -39.43
N GLU A 293 7.90 -19.09 -39.63
CA GLU A 293 8.06 -20.54 -39.58
C GLU A 293 7.40 -21.21 -40.78
N TRP A 294 8.08 -22.24 -41.30
CA TRP A 294 7.50 -23.22 -42.23
C TRP A 294 7.96 -24.63 -41.83
N LEU A 295 7.12 -25.32 -41.06
CA LEU A 295 7.43 -26.61 -40.45
C LEU A 295 6.34 -27.63 -40.80
N GLY A 296 6.74 -28.70 -41.51
CA GLY A 296 5.84 -29.82 -41.82
C GLY A 296 4.60 -29.43 -42.64
N GLY A 297 4.69 -28.36 -43.45
CA GLY A 297 3.57 -27.82 -44.22
C GLY A 297 2.60 -26.94 -43.42
N GLN A 298 3.00 -26.48 -42.23
CA GLN A 298 2.30 -25.46 -41.45
C GLN A 298 3.14 -24.18 -41.42
N ASP A 299 2.49 -23.04 -41.65
CA ASP A 299 3.06 -21.71 -41.46
C ASP A 299 2.71 -21.14 -40.09
N ARG A 300 3.63 -20.36 -39.52
CA ARG A 300 3.37 -19.57 -38.33
C ARG A 300 4.23 -18.32 -38.33
N CYS A 301 3.70 -17.21 -37.82
CA CYS A 301 4.45 -16.01 -37.56
C CYS A 301 4.10 -15.50 -36.17
N THR A 302 5.12 -15.09 -35.42
CA THR A 302 4.92 -14.37 -34.15
C THR A 302 5.62 -13.03 -34.17
N PHE A 303 5.06 -12.08 -33.45
CA PHE A 303 5.60 -10.75 -33.24
C PHE A 303 5.43 -10.37 -31.78
N GLU A 304 6.53 -10.00 -31.14
CA GLU A 304 6.54 -9.69 -29.71
C GLU A 304 7.32 -8.41 -29.44
N VAL A 305 6.82 -7.61 -28.50
CA VAL A 305 7.51 -6.48 -27.89
C VAL A 305 7.49 -6.70 -26.39
N THR A 306 8.65 -6.87 -25.78
CA THR A 306 8.78 -7.21 -24.36
C THR A 306 9.82 -6.31 -23.70
N GLY A 307 9.63 -5.96 -22.42
CA GLY A 307 10.69 -5.30 -21.67
C GLY A 307 11.91 -6.21 -21.54
N SER A 308 13.09 -5.66 -21.76
CA SER A 308 14.36 -6.39 -21.66
C SER A 308 15.31 -5.80 -20.61
N GLY A 309 14.94 -4.66 -20.02
CA GLY A 309 15.68 -4.05 -18.92
C GLY A 309 15.51 -4.79 -17.60
N ASN A 310 16.59 -4.83 -16.82
CA ASN A 310 16.60 -5.17 -15.40
C ASN A 310 17.07 -3.97 -14.55
N GLU A 311 17.16 -2.79 -15.14
CA GLU A 311 17.56 -1.55 -14.50
C GLU A 311 16.62 -0.43 -14.95
N TYR A 312 16.14 0.36 -14.01
CA TYR A 312 15.20 1.44 -14.29
C TYR A 312 15.59 2.69 -13.51
N VAL A 313 15.52 3.86 -14.14
CA VAL A 313 15.59 5.14 -13.42
C VAL A 313 14.17 5.57 -13.08
N ILE A 314 13.89 5.76 -11.79
CA ILE A 314 12.59 6.22 -11.29
C ILE A 314 12.68 7.66 -10.81
N ASN A 315 11.58 8.40 -10.99
CA ASN A 315 11.48 9.82 -10.63
C ASN A 315 10.70 9.97 -9.32
N LEU A 316 11.24 10.76 -8.39
CA LEU A 316 10.76 10.89 -7.03
C LEU A 316 10.44 12.36 -6.70
N LYS A 317 9.47 12.56 -5.81
CA LYS A 317 8.93 13.89 -5.48
C LYS A 317 9.93 14.74 -4.72
N ASP A 318 10.64 14.15 -3.78
CA ASP A 318 11.54 14.85 -2.85
C ASP A 318 13.03 14.57 -3.16
N ASP A 319 13.91 15.32 -2.52
CA ASP A 319 15.37 15.15 -2.67
C ASP A 319 15.83 13.86 -1.97
N VAL A 320 16.36 12.94 -2.78
CA VAL A 320 16.80 11.60 -2.40
C VAL A 320 18.32 11.47 -2.43
N SER A 321 19.06 12.59 -2.43
CA SER A 321 20.54 12.59 -2.40
C SER A 321 21.11 11.92 -1.14
N SER A 322 20.29 11.74 -0.10
CA SER A 322 20.65 10.99 1.11
C SER A 322 20.66 9.46 0.89
N TRP A 323 20.04 8.96 -0.18
CA TRP A 323 20.03 7.55 -0.54
C TRP A 323 21.29 7.20 -1.35
N GLN A 324 21.84 6.01 -1.11
CA GLN A 324 23.12 5.57 -1.63
C GLN A 324 22.98 4.26 -2.42
N PRO A 325 23.88 4.00 -3.39
CA PRO A 325 23.94 2.70 -4.04
C PRO A 325 24.08 1.57 -3.02
N GLY A 326 23.32 0.49 -3.21
CA GLY A 326 23.24 -0.64 -2.30
C GLY A 326 22.10 -0.57 -1.30
N ASP A 327 21.51 0.61 -1.05
CA ASP A 327 20.30 0.75 -0.25
C ASP A 327 19.15 -0.06 -0.86
N ARG A 328 18.28 -0.59 0.00
CA ARG A 328 17.01 -1.21 -0.40
C ARG A 328 15.88 -0.21 -0.22
N ILE A 329 14.99 -0.19 -1.20
CA ILE A 329 13.73 0.56 -1.18
C ILE A 329 12.56 -0.39 -1.44
N VAL A 330 11.37 0.05 -1.06
CA VAL A 330 10.11 -0.59 -1.40
C VAL A 330 9.22 0.39 -2.15
N LEU A 331 8.61 -0.04 -3.26
CA LEU A 331 7.54 0.67 -3.95
C LEU A 331 6.20 0.13 -3.45
N ALA A 332 5.32 1.01 -3.01
CA ALA A 332 4.00 0.65 -2.53
C ALA A 332 3.13 0.05 -3.63
N SER A 333 2.21 -0.84 -3.25
CA SER A 333 1.11 -1.22 -4.15
C SER A 333 0.29 0.03 -4.49
N THR A 334 -0.12 0.15 -5.74
CA THR A 334 -1.09 1.16 -6.17
C THR A 334 -2.38 0.53 -6.68
N ASP A 335 -2.59 -0.74 -6.35
CA ASP A 335 -3.75 -1.55 -6.72
C ASP A 335 -4.48 -2.09 -5.47
N TYR A 336 -5.59 -2.82 -5.63
CA TYR A 336 -6.40 -3.33 -4.51
C TYR A 336 -5.67 -4.36 -3.64
N ASN A 337 -4.62 -5.01 -4.16
CA ASN A 337 -3.87 -6.02 -3.45
C ASN A 337 -2.58 -5.44 -2.87
N MET A 338 -2.44 -5.45 -1.54
CA MET A 338 -1.23 -4.99 -0.85
C MET A 338 0.04 -5.79 -1.22
N GLU A 339 -0.11 -7.05 -1.63
CA GLU A 339 1.01 -7.95 -1.99
C GLU A 339 1.70 -7.55 -3.31
N GLN A 340 1.22 -6.49 -3.98
CA GLN A 340 1.86 -5.91 -5.16
C GLN A 340 2.92 -4.85 -4.81
N ALA A 341 3.27 -4.68 -3.53
CA ALA A 341 4.45 -3.94 -3.15
C ALA A 341 5.71 -4.69 -3.59
N GLU A 342 6.73 -3.97 -4.06
CA GLU A 342 7.95 -4.56 -4.60
C GLU A 342 9.21 -3.91 -4.03
N GLU A 343 10.20 -4.74 -3.71
CA GLU A 343 11.50 -4.29 -3.22
C GLU A 343 12.55 -4.25 -4.32
N PHE A 344 13.38 -3.22 -4.26
CA PHE A 344 14.48 -3.03 -5.20
C PHE A 344 15.74 -2.58 -4.48
N GLN A 345 16.89 -2.94 -5.04
CA GLN A 345 18.18 -2.40 -4.63
C GLN A 345 18.57 -1.21 -5.52
N LEU A 346 19.11 -0.16 -4.91
CA LEU A 346 19.60 1.00 -5.63
C LEU A 346 20.97 0.72 -6.28
N LEU A 347 21.10 1.11 -7.55
CA LEU A 347 22.32 1.03 -8.33
C LEU A 347 23.05 2.37 -8.37
N PRO A 348 24.37 2.38 -8.65
CA PRO A 348 25.07 3.61 -9.01
C PRO A 348 24.41 4.30 -10.20
N CYS A 349 24.14 5.60 -10.07
CA CYS A 349 23.53 6.41 -11.10
C CYS A 349 24.24 7.77 -11.18
N GLN A 350 25.22 7.90 -12.06
CA GLN A 350 25.96 9.16 -12.24
C GLN A 350 25.16 10.20 -13.03
N GLU A 351 24.17 9.72 -13.79
CA GLU A 351 23.27 10.48 -14.62
C GLU A 351 22.02 10.97 -13.87
N CYS A 352 21.73 10.45 -12.67
CA CYS A 352 20.56 10.80 -11.89
C CYS A 352 20.67 12.21 -11.30
N SER A 353 19.57 12.95 -11.34
CA SER A 353 19.39 14.16 -10.51
C SER A 353 19.17 13.81 -9.03
N SER A 354 19.11 14.81 -8.16
CA SER A 354 18.78 14.64 -6.74
C SER A 354 17.35 14.13 -6.49
N HIS A 355 16.52 13.99 -7.52
CA HIS A 355 15.13 13.48 -7.46
C HIS A 355 14.98 12.15 -8.20
N GLN A 356 16.08 11.45 -8.47
CA GLN A 356 16.09 10.23 -9.26
C GLN A 356 16.98 9.18 -8.62
N VAL A 357 16.55 7.92 -8.73
CA VAL A 357 17.39 6.76 -8.39
C VAL A 357 17.28 5.70 -9.47
N LYS A 358 18.34 4.89 -9.60
CA LYS A 358 18.34 3.71 -10.46
C LYS A 358 18.07 2.47 -9.61
N ILE A 359 17.11 1.65 -10.00
CA ILE A 359 16.73 0.39 -9.34
C ILE A 359 17.17 -0.82 -10.16
N SER A 360 17.41 -1.95 -9.50
CA SER A 360 17.71 -3.24 -10.14
C SER A 360 16.61 -4.28 -9.92
N GLY A 361 16.35 -5.11 -10.93
CA GLY A 361 15.30 -6.12 -10.94
C GLY A 361 14.26 -5.87 -12.02
N GLN A 362 13.35 -6.82 -12.25
CA GLN A 362 12.18 -6.63 -13.11
C GLN A 362 10.98 -6.19 -12.29
N VAL A 363 10.36 -5.07 -12.67
CA VAL A 363 9.12 -4.59 -12.05
C VAL A 363 7.96 -5.48 -12.49
N GLN A 364 7.28 -6.16 -11.56
CA GLN A 364 6.18 -7.07 -11.87
C GLN A 364 4.83 -6.35 -11.96
N TYR A 365 4.67 -5.24 -11.23
CA TYR A 365 3.40 -4.51 -11.13
C TYR A 365 3.54 -3.05 -11.55
N ASN A 366 2.44 -2.48 -12.06
CA ASN A 366 2.34 -1.06 -12.29
C ASN A 366 2.32 -0.33 -10.94
N HIS A 367 3.31 0.52 -10.68
CA HIS A 367 3.30 1.47 -9.58
C HIS A 367 2.94 2.85 -10.11
N PHE A 368 1.68 3.24 -9.92
CA PHE A 368 1.14 4.50 -10.44
C PHE A 368 1.82 5.71 -9.78
N GLY A 369 2.30 6.63 -10.60
CA GLY A 369 3.12 7.76 -10.15
C GLY A 369 2.58 9.11 -10.61
N GLU A 370 1.28 9.22 -10.84
CA GLU A 370 0.65 10.44 -11.37
C GLU A 370 -0.50 10.96 -10.49
N ILE A 371 -0.82 12.25 -10.68
CA ILE A 371 -2.04 12.87 -10.13
C ILE A 371 -3.15 12.68 -11.16
N SER A 372 -4.25 12.01 -10.76
CA SER A 372 -5.41 11.77 -11.63
C SER A 372 -6.59 12.59 -11.14
N ASP A 373 -7.15 13.43 -12.02
CA ASP A 373 -8.38 14.18 -11.77
C ASP A 373 -8.36 15.03 -10.48
N ASP A 374 -7.22 15.68 -10.20
CA ASP A 374 -6.92 16.48 -9.01
C ASP A 374 -6.69 15.67 -7.71
N VAL A 375 -6.71 14.34 -7.78
CA VAL A 375 -6.37 13.46 -6.66
C VAL A 375 -4.98 12.88 -6.89
N ASP A 376 -4.13 13.04 -5.90
CA ASP A 376 -2.77 12.51 -5.94
C ASP A 376 -2.82 10.99 -5.68
N LEU A 377 -2.58 10.18 -6.71
CA LEU A 377 -2.61 8.71 -6.63
C LEU A 377 -1.19 8.13 -6.68
N ARG A 378 -0.17 8.96 -6.48
CA ARG A 378 1.23 8.58 -6.59
C ARG A 378 1.58 7.61 -5.46
N GLY A 379 2.11 6.45 -5.85
CA GLY A 379 2.59 5.43 -4.93
C GLY A 379 3.82 5.87 -4.16
N GLU A 380 3.87 5.46 -2.91
CA GLU A 380 4.93 5.75 -1.96
C GLU A 380 6.18 4.88 -2.25
N VAL A 381 7.35 5.45 -1.97
CA VAL A 381 8.65 4.79 -2.07
C VAL A 381 9.35 4.92 -0.72
N GLY A 382 9.49 3.81 0.00
CA GLY A 382 10.09 3.77 1.34
C GLY A 382 11.53 3.28 1.33
N LEU A 383 12.41 3.92 2.10
CA LEU A 383 13.79 3.48 2.32
C LEU A 383 13.82 2.42 3.42
N LEU A 384 14.37 1.25 3.12
CA LEU A 384 14.50 0.16 4.09
C LEU A 384 15.86 0.16 4.80
N THR A 385 16.92 0.59 4.12
CA THR A 385 18.29 0.47 4.63
C THR A 385 18.73 1.66 5.50
N ARG A 386 19.26 1.35 6.70
CA ARG A 386 19.93 2.31 7.60
C ARG A 386 21.32 1.80 8.00
N ASN A 387 22.17 2.71 8.48
CA ASN A 387 23.54 2.38 8.87
C ASN A 387 23.65 1.78 10.28
N ILE A 388 22.63 1.95 11.12
CA ILE A 388 22.47 1.25 12.40
C ILE A 388 21.37 0.20 12.23
N LYS A 389 21.66 -1.04 12.59
CA LYS A 389 20.73 -2.17 12.48
C LYS A 389 20.47 -2.85 13.82
N PHE A 390 19.22 -3.18 14.07
CA PHE A 390 18.77 -4.08 15.14
C PHE A 390 18.13 -5.29 14.47
N GLN A 391 18.61 -6.48 14.84
CA GLN A 391 18.08 -7.70 14.25
C GLN A 391 18.00 -8.87 15.23
N GLY A 392 17.02 -9.74 15.02
CA GLY A 392 17.02 -11.09 15.56
C GLY A 392 17.76 -12.05 14.63
N GLU A 393 18.60 -12.93 15.18
CA GLU A 393 19.15 -14.05 14.40
C GLU A 393 18.09 -15.13 14.23
N MET A 394 17.88 -15.59 13.00
CA MET A 394 16.77 -16.46 12.65
C MET A 394 17.24 -17.87 12.31
N GLU A 395 16.38 -18.85 12.55
CA GLU A 395 16.56 -20.22 12.02
C GLU A 395 15.98 -20.32 10.60
N ASP A 396 16.46 -21.28 9.79
CA ASP A 396 16.08 -21.44 8.38
C ASP A 396 14.60 -21.83 8.15
N SER A 397 13.92 -22.33 9.18
CA SER A 397 12.52 -22.77 9.11
C SER A 397 11.82 -22.62 10.46
N CYS A 398 10.48 -22.66 10.46
CA CYS A 398 9.74 -22.77 11.70
C CYS A 398 10.08 -24.06 12.49
N TYR A 399 10.02 -23.99 13.83
CA TYR A 399 10.31 -25.10 14.74
C TYR A 399 9.49 -25.03 16.04
N GLY A 400 9.34 -26.17 16.70
CA GLY A 400 8.68 -26.27 18.01
C GLY A 400 7.28 -25.67 18.02
N ASP A 401 6.96 -24.94 19.10
CA ASP A 401 5.66 -24.29 19.28
C ASP A 401 5.63 -22.86 18.71
N ASN A 402 6.34 -22.58 17.62
CA ASN A 402 6.36 -21.26 16.93
C ASN A 402 5.21 -21.04 15.94
N PHE A 403 4.03 -21.60 16.23
CA PHE A 403 2.85 -21.47 15.37
C PHE A 403 3.11 -21.95 13.93
N CYS A 404 3.86 -23.05 13.76
CA CYS A 404 4.26 -23.55 12.44
C CYS A 404 3.11 -24.02 11.54
N GLN A 405 1.90 -24.13 12.09
CA GLN A 405 0.68 -24.35 11.32
C GLN A 405 0.22 -23.12 10.54
N PHE A 406 0.71 -21.93 10.88
CA PHE A 406 0.37 -20.65 10.22
C PHE A 406 1.56 -19.99 9.55
N PHE A 407 2.78 -20.19 10.07
CA PHE A 407 4.01 -19.61 9.54
C PHE A 407 5.01 -20.73 9.23
N ASP A 408 5.55 -20.76 8.01
CA ASP A 408 6.57 -21.73 7.61
C ASP A 408 8.00 -21.28 7.94
N TYR A 409 8.17 -20.06 8.43
CA TYR A 409 9.42 -19.45 8.89
C TYR A 409 9.47 -19.24 10.41
N ASP A 410 10.67 -19.03 10.95
CA ASP A 410 10.85 -18.69 12.37
C ASP A 410 10.27 -17.31 12.68
N THR A 411 9.41 -17.24 13.69
CA THR A 411 8.78 -15.99 14.17
C THR A 411 9.32 -15.54 15.53
N TYR A 412 10.44 -16.10 15.99
CA TYR A 412 11.06 -15.76 17.26
C TYR A 412 12.22 -14.75 17.07
N GLY A 413 11.89 -13.53 16.64
CA GLY A 413 12.84 -12.44 16.42
C GLY A 413 13.35 -11.78 17.72
N GLY A 414 14.19 -10.75 17.57
CA GLY A 414 14.63 -9.90 18.69
C GLY A 414 13.57 -8.88 19.10
N HIS A 415 13.64 -8.27 20.29
CA HIS A 415 12.68 -7.22 20.66
C HIS A 415 13.32 -6.11 21.51
N LEU A 416 12.79 -4.89 21.38
CA LEU A 416 13.15 -3.74 22.19
C LEU A 416 11.97 -3.34 23.08
N MET A 417 12.21 -3.26 24.37
CA MET A 417 11.21 -2.82 25.35
C MET A 417 11.76 -1.66 26.18
N ILE A 418 11.00 -0.57 26.24
CA ILE A 418 11.26 0.62 27.04
C ILE A 418 10.20 0.70 28.13
N LEU A 419 10.61 0.54 29.39
CA LEU A 419 9.74 0.62 30.56
C LEU A 419 9.72 2.03 31.14
N GLY A 420 8.65 2.38 31.87
CA GLY A 420 8.54 3.65 32.58
C GLY A 420 9.69 3.95 33.55
N GLY A 421 9.92 5.26 33.75
CA GLY A 421 10.95 5.80 34.64
C GLY A 421 12.35 5.84 34.03
N PHE A 422 12.53 5.55 32.74
CA PHE A 422 13.79 5.78 32.04
C PHE A 422 14.19 7.26 32.09
N LYS A 423 15.48 7.55 31.96
CA LYS A 423 16.03 8.91 32.07
C LYS A 423 15.96 9.66 30.74
N ASN A 424 16.40 9.05 29.64
CA ASN A 424 16.21 9.55 28.28
C ASN A 424 16.19 8.39 27.29
N VAL A 425 15.32 8.45 26.28
CA VAL A 425 15.34 7.52 25.14
C VAL A 425 15.10 8.32 23.87
N HIS A 426 16.04 8.24 22.92
CA HIS A 426 15.90 8.85 21.60
C HIS A 426 16.44 7.88 20.55
N LEU A 427 15.58 7.53 19.59
CA LEU A 427 15.91 6.59 18.51
C LEU A 427 15.75 7.28 17.16
N SER A 428 16.81 7.29 16.36
CA SER A 428 16.76 7.84 15.00
C SER A 428 17.68 7.14 14.01
N GLY A 429 17.23 6.97 12.77
CA GLY A 429 18.05 6.41 11.69
C GLY A 429 18.42 4.94 11.90
N ILE A 430 17.47 4.11 12.37
CA ILE A 430 17.70 2.69 12.72
C ILE A 430 16.86 1.78 11.81
N GLU A 431 17.47 0.71 11.33
CA GLU A 431 16.81 -0.41 10.64
C GLU A 431 16.53 -1.52 11.66
N PHE A 432 15.27 -1.91 11.80
CA PHE A 432 14.81 -3.05 12.57
C PHE A 432 14.34 -4.13 11.60
N THR A 433 14.99 -5.29 11.60
CA THR A 433 14.62 -6.43 10.75
C THR A 433 14.64 -7.73 11.55
N HIS A 434 13.72 -8.65 11.26
CA HIS A 434 13.59 -9.88 12.06
C HIS A 434 13.40 -9.62 13.57
N MET A 435 12.69 -8.55 13.88
CA MET A 435 12.34 -8.16 15.24
C MET A 435 10.86 -8.47 15.52
N GLY A 436 10.47 -8.44 16.78
CA GLY A 436 9.16 -8.90 17.25
C GLY A 436 9.07 -10.43 17.33
N GLN A 437 8.08 -10.90 18.10
CA GLN A 437 7.80 -12.32 18.26
C GLN A 437 6.29 -12.55 18.29
N GLN A 438 5.85 -13.75 17.91
CA GLN A 438 4.50 -14.24 18.24
C GLN A 438 4.38 -14.63 19.73
N VAL A 439 4.89 -13.75 20.61
CA VAL A 439 4.77 -13.77 22.07
C VAL A 439 4.37 -12.35 22.53
N LEU A 440 3.36 -12.23 23.40
CA LEU A 440 2.89 -10.93 23.89
C LEU A 440 4.02 -10.08 24.51
N ALA A 441 3.95 -8.76 24.29
CA ALA A 441 4.93 -7.78 24.75
C ALA A 441 6.35 -7.95 24.17
N ARG A 442 6.51 -8.59 23.01
CA ARG A 442 7.80 -8.78 22.32
C ARG A 442 7.73 -8.16 20.93
N TYR A 443 7.98 -6.86 20.82
CA TYR A 443 7.82 -6.06 19.59
C TYR A 443 9.13 -5.36 19.17
N PRO A 444 9.31 -4.97 17.90
CA PRO A 444 10.50 -4.28 17.43
C PRO A 444 10.81 -3.00 18.17
N VAL A 445 9.78 -2.20 18.48
CA VAL A 445 9.87 -1.00 19.33
C VAL A 445 8.63 -0.97 20.25
N HIS A 446 8.83 -1.17 21.55
CA HIS A 446 7.72 -1.23 22.52
C HIS A 446 7.94 -0.24 23.67
N PHE A 447 7.12 0.80 23.75
CA PHE A 447 6.98 1.62 24.95
C PHE A 447 5.91 1.01 25.84
N HIS A 448 6.33 0.45 26.97
CA HIS A 448 5.48 -0.35 27.85
C HIS A 448 5.31 0.34 29.20
N LEU A 449 4.11 0.85 29.45
CA LEU A 449 3.75 1.56 30.67
C LEU A 449 4.72 2.72 30.97
N ALA A 450 5.10 3.47 29.93
CA ALA A 450 6.09 4.53 30.08
C ALA A 450 5.50 5.80 30.72
N GLY A 451 4.17 5.94 30.74
CA GLY A 451 3.48 7.13 31.23
C GLY A 451 3.68 8.31 30.27
N ASP A 452 3.73 9.52 30.83
CA ASP A 452 3.99 10.74 30.06
C ASP A 452 5.48 10.83 29.69
N VAL A 453 5.80 10.82 28.40
CA VAL A 453 7.20 10.87 27.90
C VAL A 453 7.56 12.20 27.21
N ASP A 454 6.68 13.20 27.38
CA ASP A 454 6.78 14.58 26.92
C ASP A 454 7.07 15.56 28.10
N GLU A 455 6.91 16.86 27.87
CA GLU A 455 7.08 17.87 28.91
C GLU A 455 6.10 17.71 30.09
N VAL A 456 4.94 17.07 29.89
CA VAL A 456 4.00 16.77 30.98
C VAL A 456 4.61 15.76 31.96
N GLY A 457 5.36 14.79 31.45
CA GLY A 457 6.15 13.84 32.23
C GLY A 457 7.40 14.41 32.88
N GLY A 458 7.72 15.69 32.61
CA GLY A 458 8.93 16.35 33.12
C GLY A 458 10.18 16.11 32.27
N TYR A 459 10.04 15.55 31.06
CA TYR A 459 11.16 15.41 30.13
C TYR A 459 11.49 16.76 29.49
N SER A 460 12.71 17.25 29.72
CA SER A 460 13.22 18.47 29.07
C SER A 460 13.56 18.26 27.59
N ARG A 461 13.77 16.99 27.21
CA ARG A 461 13.86 16.51 25.83
C ARG A 461 12.81 15.41 25.67
N PRO A 462 11.63 15.73 25.09
CA PRO A 462 10.59 14.74 24.85
C PRO A 462 11.10 13.53 24.07
N THR A 463 10.62 12.37 24.47
CA THR A 463 11.00 11.09 23.85
C THR A 463 10.46 11.01 22.43
N TYR A 464 11.29 10.53 21.50
CA TYR A 464 10.88 10.31 20.13
C TYR A 464 11.48 9.04 19.54
N VAL A 465 10.78 8.52 18.53
CA VAL A 465 11.33 7.60 17.53
C VAL A 465 11.13 8.24 16.16
N ARG A 466 12.21 8.39 15.39
CA ARG A 466 12.11 9.00 14.06
C ARG A 466 13.02 8.36 13.03
N GLU A 467 12.69 8.48 11.74
CA GLU A 467 13.54 7.99 10.66
C GLU A 467 13.88 6.49 10.80
N LEU A 468 12.94 5.71 11.34
CA LEU A 468 13.11 4.27 11.51
C LEU A 468 12.67 3.55 10.24
N SER A 469 13.34 2.43 9.95
CA SER A 469 12.85 1.42 9.00
C SER A 469 12.57 0.15 9.78
N ILE A 470 11.34 -0.31 9.83
CA ILE A 470 10.92 -1.50 10.56
C ILE A 470 10.30 -2.46 9.56
N HIS A 471 11.02 -3.53 9.21
CA HIS A 471 10.59 -4.39 8.12
C HIS A 471 10.90 -5.87 8.30
N HIS A 472 10.09 -6.74 7.68
CA HIS A 472 10.16 -8.20 7.86
C HIS A 472 10.18 -8.58 9.35
N CYS A 473 9.23 -8.02 10.10
CA CYS A 473 9.14 -8.17 11.55
C CYS A 473 7.95 -9.02 11.98
N PHE A 474 8.16 -9.83 13.02
CA PHE A 474 7.27 -10.91 13.40
C PHE A 474 6.30 -10.56 14.50
N SER A 475 6.28 -9.33 15.02
CA SER A 475 5.07 -8.77 15.61
C SER A 475 5.22 -7.28 15.86
N ARG A 476 4.43 -6.51 15.10
CA ARG A 476 4.17 -5.06 15.09
C ARG A 476 5.34 -4.17 14.67
N CYS A 477 5.06 -2.90 14.42
CA CYS A 477 6.06 -1.86 14.14
C CYS A 477 6.41 -1.15 15.45
N VAL A 478 5.67 -0.08 15.79
CA VAL A 478 5.80 0.65 17.05
C VAL A 478 4.57 0.37 17.91
N THR A 479 4.79 -0.22 19.08
CA THR A 479 3.76 -0.46 20.09
C THR A 479 3.83 0.60 21.19
N ILE A 480 2.72 1.28 21.41
CA ILE A 480 2.51 2.30 22.45
C ILE A 480 1.50 1.73 23.44
N HIS A 481 1.95 1.43 24.66
CA HIS A 481 1.13 0.84 25.71
C HIS A 481 1.20 1.70 26.96
N ALA A 482 0.07 2.26 27.40
CA ALA A 482 -0.07 3.23 28.49
C ALA A 482 1.05 4.29 28.49
N THR A 483 1.29 4.83 27.29
CA THR A 483 2.33 5.82 27.01
C THR A 483 1.68 7.01 26.32
N HIS A 484 2.08 8.21 26.73
CA HIS A 484 1.48 9.46 26.29
C HIS A 484 2.56 10.45 25.85
N GLY A 485 2.25 11.28 24.86
CA GLY A 485 3.17 12.32 24.39
C GLY A 485 4.36 11.82 23.56
N LEU A 486 4.34 10.58 23.10
CA LEU A 486 5.40 10.05 22.24
C LEU A 486 5.31 10.64 20.83
N LEU A 487 6.44 11.07 20.28
CA LEU A 487 6.59 11.41 18.86
C LEU A 487 7.07 10.19 18.06
N VAL A 488 6.29 9.79 17.06
CA VAL A 488 6.63 8.79 16.04
C VAL A 488 6.62 9.49 14.69
N GLN A 489 7.80 9.67 14.09
CA GLN A 489 7.95 10.48 12.88
C GLN A 489 8.79 9.80 11.80
N ASP A 490 8.52 10.05 10.52
CA ASP A 490 9.39 9.59 9.42
C ASP A 490 9.70 8.08 9.49
N THR A 491 8.77 7.27 9.98
CA THR A 491 8.99 5.83 10.17
C THR A 491 8.34 5.05 9.04
N VAL A 492 9.07 4.07 8.51
CA VAL A 492 8.58 3.11 7.51
C VAL A 492 8.34 1.77 8.20
N GLY A 493 7.11 1.27 8.15
CA GLY A 493 6.73 -0.09 8.52
C GLY A 493 6.43 -0.90 7.26
N TYR A 494 7.10 -2.03 7.04
CA TYR A 494 6.89 -2.83 5.83
C TYR A 494 6.97 -4.33 6.11
N ASP A 495 5.99 -5.09 5.64
CA ASP A 495 5.94 -6.55 5.83
C ASP A 495 6.06 -6.95 7.31
N THR A 496 5.03 -6.57 8.08
CA THR A 496 4.99 -6.79 9.53
C THR A 496 3.76 -7.59 9.94
N ILE A 497 3.93 -8.49 10.90
CA ILE A 497 2.85 -9.32 11.44
C ILE A 497 2.08 -8.60 12.56
N GLY A 498 0.75 -8.64 12.52
CA GLY A 498 -0.14 -7.96 13.46
C GLY A 498 -0.23 -6.46 13.20
N ASN A 499 -1.02 -5.76 14.02
CA ASN A 499 -1.21 -4.31 13.88
C ASN A 499 0.15 -3.55 13.90
N CYS A 500 0.43 -2.71 12.91
CA CYS A 500 1.79 -2.11 12.76
C CYS A 500 2.05 -1.00 13.78
N TYR A 501 1.43 0.18 13.63
CA TYR A 501 1.46 1.26 14.64
C TYR A 501 0.30 1.04 15.60
N PHE A 502 0.59 0.52 16.79
CA PHE A 502 -0.41 -0.10 17.66
C PHE A 502 -0.48 0.58 19.04
N LEU A 503 -1.65 1.15 19.35
CA LEU A 503 -2.01 1.61 20.69
C LEU A 503 -2.82 0.50 21.38
N GLU A 504 -2.37 0.06 22.55
CA GLU A 504 -2.76 -1.26 23.07
C GLU A 504 -4.07 -1.29 23.87
N ASP A 505 -4.21 -0.41 24.87
CA ASP A 505 -5.21 -0.60 25.93
C ASP A 505 -6.26 0.52 26.01
N GLY A 506 -6.24 1.50 25.10
CA GLY A 506 -7.31 2.50 24.98
C GLY A 506 -7.20 3.68 25.94
N MET A 507 -6.00 3.92 26.50
CA MET A 507 -5.72 5.11 27.32
C MET A 507 -4.61 5.99 26.74
N GLU A 508 -3.88 5.53 25.73
CA GLU A 508 -2.71 6.19 25.14
C GLU A 508 -3.11 7.50 24.44
N GLN A 509 -2.51 8.62 24.82
CA GLN A 509 -3.00 9.95 24.49
C GLN A 509 -1.88 10.91 24.16
N ARG A 510 -2.19 11.97 23.40
CA ARG A 510 -1.26 13.05 23.02
C ARG A 510 -0.04 12.56 22.23
N ASN A 511 -0.05 11.32 21.76
CA ASN A 511 0.98 10.83 20.87
C ASN A 511 0.83 11.49 19.49
N VAL A 512 1.96 11.74 18.84
CA VAL A 512 2.03 12.36 17.52
C VAL A 512 2.61 11.34 16.56
N LEU A 513 1.81 10.93 15.59
CA LEU A 513 2.21 10.10 14.47
C LEU A 513 2.23 10.99 13.22
N ASP A 514 3.42 11.41 12.80
CA ASP A 514 3.60 12.34 11.68
C ASP A 514 4.48 11.75 10.58
N HIS A 515 4.03 11.83 9.33
CA HIS A 515 4.81 11.41 8.16
C HIS A 515 5.33 9.96 8.26
N ASN A 516 4.48 9.04 8.74
CA ASN A 516 4.81 7.61 8.78
C ASN A 516 4.19 6.85 7.61
N LEU A 517 4.92 5.88 7.10
CA LEU A 517 4.48 4.96 6.06
C LEU A 517 4.28 3.57 6.66
N GLY A 518 3.19 2.90 6.30
CA GLY A 518 2.98 1.50 6.59
C GLY A 518 2.50 0.74 5.36
N LEU A 519 3.09 -0.43 5.14
CA LEU A 519 2.95 -1.25 3.94
C LEU A 519 2.84 -2.72 4.34
N VAL A 520 1.96 -3.48 3.68
CA VAL A 520 1.84 -4.94 3.83
C VAL A 520 1.72 -5.37 5.30
N THR A 521 0.69 -4.88 6.00
CA THR A 521 0.39 -5.30 7.38
C THR A 521 -0.35 -6.65 7.37
N ARG A 522 0.29 -7.71 7.89
CA ARG A 522 -0.18 -9.10 7.83
C ARG A 522 -0.88 -9.55 9.11
N ALA A 523 -1.63 -10.65 9.04
CA ALA A 523 -2.23 -11.26 10.22
C ALA A 523 -1.19 -11.92 11.14
N GLY A 524 -1.43 -11.85 12.44
CA GLY A 524 -0.69 -12.50 13.52
C GLY A 524 -1.61 -13.23 14.51
N THR A 525 -1.02 -13.94 15.46
CA THR A 525 -1.73 -14.83 16.39
C THR A 525 -1.98 -14.21 17.77
N LEU A 526 -1.31 -13.09 18.09
CA LEU A 526 -1.24 -12.53 19.44
C LEU A 526 -2.59 -12.11 20.01
N LEU A 527 -3.30 -11.23 19.31
CA LEU A 527 -4.62 -10.77 19.71
C LEU A 527 -5.68 -11.24 18.71
N PRO A 528 -6.93 -11.42 19.13
CA PRO A 528 -8.06 -11.60 18.21
C PRO A 528 -8.08 -10.62 17.04
N THR A 529 -7.76 -9.36 17.29
CA THR A 529 -7.70 -8.31 16.27
C THR A 529 -6.52 -8.46 15.31
N ASP A 530 -5.48 -9.23 15.65
CA ASP A 530 -4.37 -9.52 14.73
C ASP A 530 -4.69 -10.65 13.75
N ARG A 531 -5.73 -11.45 13.99
CA ARG A 531 -5.94 -12.73 13.28
C ARG A 531 -6.69 -12.57 11.97
N ASP A 532 -6.36 -13.43 11.00
CA ASP A 532 -7.18 -13.64 9.79
C ASP A 532 -8.34 -14.63 10.05
N ASP A 533 -9.17 -14.84 9.03
CA ASP A 533 -10.33 -15.75 9.11
C ASP A 533 -9.93 -17.22 9.41
N ASN A 534 -8.74 -17.66 8.99
CA ASN A 534 -8.28 -19.05 9.19
C ASN A 534 -7.78 -19.27 10.62
N MET A 535 -6.91 -18.38 11.10
CA MET A 535 -6.42 -18.36 12.48
C MET A 535 -7.59 -18.28 13.45
N TRP A 536 -8.59 -17.46 13.16
CA TRP A 536 -9.79 -17.30 13.99
C TRP A 536 -10.62 -18.58 14.14
N ARG A 537 -10.82 -19.31 13.03
CA ARG A 537 -11.56 -20.59 13.05
C ARG A 537 -10.77 -21.72 13.72
N SER A 538 -9.45 -21.62 13.70
CA SER A 538 -8.55 -22.67 14.19
C SER A 538 -8.19 -22.49 15.67
N MET A 539 -7.91 -21.26 16.11
CA MET A 539 -7.49 -20.94 17.48
C MET A 539 -8.71 -20.72 18.38
N ARG A 540 -9.20 -21.78 19.01
CA ARG A 540 -10.45 -21.78 19.81
C ARG A 540 -10.24 -22.09 21.29
N ASP A 541 -9.02 -21.96 21.80
CA ASP A 541 -8.72 -22.29 23.19
C ASP A 541 -9.30 -21.29 24.20
N ALA A 542 -9.61 -20.07 23.75
CA ALA A 542 -10.07 -18.96 24.59
C ALA A 542 -11.54 -18.55 24.35
N VAL A 543 -12.30 -19.35 23.59
CA VAL A 543 -13.75 -19.14 23.39
C VAL A 543 -14.58 -19.94 24.40
N TYR A 544 -15.86 -19.61 24.54
CA TYR A 544 -16.76 -20.34 25.45
C TYR A 544 -17.31 -21.62 24.79
N GLY A 545 -17.07 -22.76 25.43
CA GLY A 545 -17.62 -24.06 25.01
C GLY A 545 -17.14 -24.47 23.63
N ASN A 546 -18.07 -24.81 22.73
CA ASN A 546 -17.75 -25.24 21.36
C ASN A 546 -18.03 -24.14 20.32
N TYR A 547 -18.02 -22.87 20.74
CA TYR A 547 -18.27 -21.75 19.83
C TYR A 547 -17.31 -21.78 18.64
N VAL A 548 -17.83 -21.43 17.47
CA VAL A 548 -17.04 -21.24 16.25
C VAL A 548 -17.16 -19.77 15.91
N PRO A 549 -16.07 -19.00 16.08
CA PRO A 549 -16.12 -17.57 15.84
C PRO A 549 -16.52 -17.20 14.42
N GLN A 550 -17.31 -16.14 14.30
CA GLN A 550 -17.85 -15.63 13.04
C GLN A 550 -16.92 -14.56 12.46
N THR A 551 -17.08 -14.27 11.16
CA THR A 551 -16.32 -13.19 10.49
C THR A 551 -16.61 -11.81 11.08
N SER A 552 -17.77 -11.62 11.72
CA SER A 552 -18.10 -10.40 12.46
C SER A 552 -17.18 -10.15 13.65
N ASP A 553 -16.64 -11.21 14.25
CA ASP A 553 -15.91 -11.16 15.52
C ASP A 553 -14.41 -10.89 15.32
N CYS A 554 -13.93 -10.99 14.07
CA CYS A 554 -12.54 -10.83 13.67
C CYS A 554 -12.34 -9.62 12.72
N ARG A 555 -11.26 -9.67 11.95
CA ARG A 555 -10.84 -8.68 10.96
C ARG A 555 -10.43 -7.34 11.55
N GLY A 556 -9.53 -7.40 12.54
CA GLY A 556 -9.01 -6.25 13.29
C GLY A 556 -7.70 -5.64 12.77
N VAL A 557 -7.02 -6.32 11.82
CA VAL A 557 -5.65 -5.96 11.41
C VAL A 557 -5.63 -4.59 10.73
N ALA A 558 -4.86 -3.67 11.30
CA ALA A 558 -4.70 -2.32 10.79
C ALA A 558 -3.24 -1.89 10.73
N THR A 559 -2.90 -1.07 9.74
CA THR A 559 -1.60 -0.40 9.71
C THR A 559 -1.48 0.58 10.86
N PHE A 560 -2.51 1.40 11.09
CA PHE A 560 -2.60 2.28 12.26
C PHE A 560 -3.81 1.87 13.11
N PHE A 561 -3.55 1.27 14.27
CA PHE A 561 -4.56 0.82 15.21
C PHE A 561 -4.58 1.78 16.41
N ILE A 562 -5.57 2.68 16.42
CA ILE A 562 -5.66 3.82 17.32
C ILE A 562 -6.77 3.56 18.34
N ALA A 563 -6.40 3.07 19.52
CA ALA A 563 -7.34 2.70 20.58
C ALA A 563 -7.95 3.88 21.35
N HIS A 564 -7.40 5.09 21.20
CA HIS A 564 -7.92 6.30 21.83
C HIS A 564 -7.83 7.50 20.88
N PRO A 565 -8.88 8.32 20.70
CA PRO A 565 -8.94 9.29 19.61
C PRO A 565 -8.14 10.57 19.84
N ASN A 566 -7.75 10.87 21.09
CA ASN A 566 -6.91 12.02 21.43
C ASN A 566 -5.43 11.76 21.10
N ASN A 567 -5.13 11.57 19.82
CA ASN A 567 -3.78 11.44 19.26
C ASN A 567 -3.74 12.21 17.93
N VAL A 568 -2.55 12.69 17.54
CA VAL A 568 -2.35 13.46 16.30
C VAL A 568 -1.86 12.54 15.21
N LEU A 569 -2.60 12.45 14.10
CA LEU A 569 -2.22 11.70 12.91
C LEU A 569 -2.13 12.66 11.71
N THR A 570 -0.91 12.96 11.28
CA THR A 570 -0.68 13.87 10.15
C THR A 570 0.27 13.28 9.11
N ASN A 571 -0.02 13.51 7.83
CA ASN A 571 0.87 13.14 6.72
C ASN A 571 1.22 11.65 6.64
N ASN A 572 0.44 10.75 7.25
CA ASN A 572 0.74 9.32 7.23
C ASN A 572 0.15 8.64 5.99
N ALA A 573 0.75 7.53 5.56
CA ALA A 573 0.25 6.68 4.49
C ALA A 573 0.10 5.23 4.98
N ALA A 574 -1.12 4.70 4.90
CA ALA A 574 -1.42 3.28 5.06
C ALA A 574 -1.66 2.68 3.66
N ALA A 575 -0.59 2.20 3.07
CA ALA A 575 -0.50 1.78 1.67
C ALA A 575 -0.50 0.23 1.54
N GLY A 576 -1.24 -0.44 2.42
CA GLY A 576 -1.42 -1.89 2.39
C GLY A 576 -1.61 -2.52 3.77
N SER A 577 -2.78 -3.09 4.00
CA SER A 577 -3.14 -3.84 5.20
C SER A 577 -4.11 -4.96 4.87
N LEU A 578 -4.04 -6.06 5.62
CA LEU A 578 -4.97 -7.18 5.42
C LEU A 578 -6.43 -6.74 5.59
N HIS A 579 -6.73 -5.82 6.51
CA HIS A 579 -8.08 -5.29 6.70
C HIS A 579 -8.10 -3.76 6.56
N ALA A 580 -7.82 -3.01 7.63
CA ALA A 580 -8.00 -1.56 7.63
C ALA A 580 -6.67 -0.80 7.43
N GLY A 581 -6.71 0.36 6.77
CA GLY A 581 -5.55 1.26 6.72
C GLY A 581 -5.33 1.96 8.08
N ILE A 582 -6.25 2.86 8.43
CA ILE A 582 -6.27 3.55 9.73
C ILE A 582 -7.57 3.20 10.45
N TRP A 583 -7.48 2.72 11.68
CA TRP A 583 -8.64 2.35 12.49
C TRP A 583 -8.62 3.04 13.86
N TYR A 584 -9.60 3.91 14.09
CA TYR A 584 -10.00 4.35 15.42
C TYR A 584 -10.99 3.36 16.03
N VAL A 585 -10.50 2.55 16.96
CA VAL A 585 -11.28 1.50 17.64
C VAL A 585 -11.51 1.93 19.09
N PHE A 586 -12.72 1.71 19.60
CA PHE A 586 -13.12 2.28 20.89
C PHE A 586 -13.31 1.21 21.96
N TYR A 587 -12.40 1.22 22.93
CA TYR A 587 -12.50 0.38 24.11
C TYR A 587 -13.60 0.94 25.03
N SER A 588 -14.46 0.07 25.56
CA SER A 588 -15.51 0.50 26.50
C SER A 588 -14.94 0.91 27.85
N GLU A 589 -13.72 0.50 28.16
CA GLU A 589 -12.89 0.89 29.30
C GLU A 589 -11.46 0.45 28.98
N PRO A 590 -10.43 1.07 29.58
CA PRO A 590 -9.07 0.58 29.40
C PRO A 590 -8.93 -0.88 29.80
N THR A 591 -8.13 -1.63 29.05
CA THR A 591 -7.94 -3.07 29.24
C THR A 591 -6.59 -3.38 29.86
N GLY A 592 -6.33 -4.68 30.07
CA GLY A 592 -4.97 -5.15 30.36
C GLY A 592 -4.41 -4.54 31.64
N LEU A 593 -3.16 -4.06 31.57
CA LEU A 593 -2.48 -3.44 32.71
C LEU A 593 -2.98 -2.01 33.00
N SER A 594 -3.75 -1.44 32.06
CA SER A 594 -4.35 -0.10 32.16
C SER A 594 -5.75 -0.12 32.80
N THR A 595 -6.26 -1.29 33.18
CA THR A 595 -7.63 -1.47 33.66
C THR A 595 -7.95 -0.53 34.84
N GLY A 596 -8.93 0.35 34.65
CA GLY A 596 -9.40 1.30 35.65
C GLY A 596 -8.73 2.68 35.65
N ASP A 597 -7.77 2.92 34.74
CA ASP A 597 -7.06 4.20 34.66
C ASP A 597 -7.89 5.34 34.05
N LEU A 598 -8.92 5.02 33.26
CA LEU A 598 -9.91 5.95 32.76
C LEU A 598 -11.34 5.47 33.06
N PRO A 599 -12.32 6.40 33.17
CA PRO A 599 -13.72 6.03 33.30
C PRO A 599 -14.22 5.18 32.12
N PRO A 600 -15.25 4.33 32.32
CA PRO A 600 -15.88 3.63 31.22
C PRO A 600 -16.39 4.58 30.13
N TYR A 601 -16.13 4.19 28.89
CA TYR A 601 -16.46 4.85 27.63
C TYR A 601 -15.72 6.16 27.36
N GLU A 602 -14.72 6.52 28.16
CA GLU A 602 -13.93 7.74 27.99
C GLU A 602 -13.40 7.87 26.55
N ALA A 603 -12.69 6.84 26.04
CA ALA A 603 -12.13 6.82 24.70
C ALA A 603 -13.16 7.15 23.62
N SER A 604 -14.35 6.55 23.67
CA SER A 604 -15.43 6.80 22.72
C SER A 604 -16.02 8.22 22.80
N ARG A 605 -15.77 8.95 23.89
CA ARG A 605 -16.37 10.28 24.14
C ARG A 605 -15.36 11.41 24.04
N THR A 606 -14.07 11.09 24.06
CA THR A 606 -13.02 12.09 23.95
C THR A 606 -12.99 12.71 22.55
N PRO A 607 -12.86 14.05 22.45
CA PRO A 607 -12.62 14.72 21.17
C PRO A 607 -11.38 14.18 20.45
N MET A 608 -11.47 14.06 19.12
CA MET A 608 -10.37 13.58 18.30
C MET A 608 -9.22 14.59 18.30
N GLY A 609 -7.99 14.09 18.33
CA GLY A 609 -6.81 14.89 18.01
C GLY A 609 -6.80 15.29 16.53
N ARG A 610 -5.73 15.95 16.09
CA ARG A 610 -5.66 16.43 14.71
C ARG A 610 -5.51 15.26 13.74
N PHE A 611 -6.39 15.17 12.74
CA PHE A 611 -6.30 14.27 11.60
C PHE A 611 -6.16 15.08 10.31
N TYR A 612 -4.99 15.06 9.68
CA TYR A 612 -4.74 15.89 8.50
C TYR A 612 -3.83 15.23 7.46
N ASN A 613 -4.25 15.25 6.19
CA ASN A 613 -3.44 14.83 5.04
C ASN A 613 -2.92 13.37 5.14
N ASN A 614 -3.78 12.46 5.60
CA ASN A 614 -3.46 11.04 5.64
C ASN A 614 -3.94 10.33 4.35
N ARG A 615 -3.27 9.26 3.99
CA ARG A 615 -3.54 8.46 2.79
C ARG A 615 -3.83 7.02 3.16
N VAL A 616 -4.82 6.42 2.51
CA VAL A 616 -5.24 5.03 2.77
C VAL A 616 -5.59 4.33 1.46
N HIS A 617 -4.81 3.33 1.08
CA HIS A 617 -5.08 2.53 -0.13
C HIS A 617 -4.54 1.12 -0.04
N SER A 618 -4.95 0.28 -1.00
CA SER A 618 -4.50 -1.10 -1.12
C SER A 618 -4.83 -1.96 0.11
N ASN A 619 -5.86 -1.56 0.87
CA ASN A 619 -6.30 -2.28 2.07
C ASN A 619 -7.37 -3.33 1.72
N GLY A 620 -7.25 -4.51 2.35
CA GLY A 620 -8.14 -5.65 2.10
C GLY A 620 -9.57 -5.47 2.62
N MET A 621 -9.82 -4.42 3.40
CA MET A 621 -11.16 -3.91 3.73
C MET A 621 -11.28 -2.40 3.47
N ASP A 622 -11.30 -1.59 4.52
CA ASP A 622 -11.60 -0.16 4.48
C ASP A 622 -10.33 0.68 4.63
N GLY A 623 -10.31 1.84 3.99
CA GLY A 623 -9.21 2.78 4.14
C GLY A 623 -9.14 3.36 5.56
N LEU A 624 -10.15 4.14 5.94
CA LEU A 624 -10.33 4.72 7.27
C LEU A 624 -11.53 4.06 7.97
N VAL A 625 -11.36 3.61 9.22
CA VAL A 625 -12.45 3.09 10.06
C VAL A 625 -12.53 3.93 11.34
N ILE A 626 -13.71 4.52 11.60
CA ILE A 626 -14.05 5.15 12.88
C ILE A 626 -15.31 4.48 13.39
N ASP A 627 -15.12 3.33 14.02
CA ASP A 627 -16.20 2.47 14.47
C ASP A 627 -15.64 1.29 15.27
N TYR A 628 -16.55 0.50 15.83
CA TYR A 628 -16.30 -0.74 16.53
C TYR A 628 -15.49 -0.53 17.81
N GLY A 629 -15.51 -1.57 18.63
CA GLY A 629 -14.70 -1.66 19.82
C GLY A 629 -14.09 -3.04 19.93
N VAL A 630 -13.52 -3.29 21.10
CA VAL A 630 -13.10 -4.63 21.49
C VAL A 630 -13.83 -5.07 22.74
N LYS A 631 -14.04 -6.37 22.87
CA LYS A 631 -14.66 -6.98 24.03
C LYS A 631 -13.75 -6.85 25.25
N THR A 632 -14.24 -6.24 26.32
CA THR A 632 -13.50 -6.10 27.60
C THR A 632 -13.87 -7.15 28.65
N THR A 633 -14.73 -8.11 28.31
CA THR A 633 -15.15 -9.19 29.21
C THR A 633 -14.59 -10.55 28.76
N GLY A 634 -14.48 -11.50 29.69
CA GLY A 634 -14.13 -12.87 29.35
C GLY A 634 -15.23 -13.59 28.56
N ALA A 635 -14.86 -14.68 27.88
CA ALA A 635 -15.81 -15.53 27.16
C ALA A 635 -16.86 -16.16 28.11
N SER A 636 -18.14 -16.15 27.71
CA SER A 636 -19.28 -16.66 28.49
C SER A 636 -20.34 -17.29 27.59
N SER A 637 -21.35 -17.97 28.17
CA SER A 637 -22.46 -18.54 27.39
C SER A 637 -23.28 -17.53 26.61
N THR A 638 -23.26 -16.27 27.03
CA THR A 638 -24.02 -15.16 26.43
C THR A 638 -23.19 -14.28 25.50
N SER A 639 -21.86 -14.33 25.62
CA SER A 639 -20.90 -13.71 24.69
C SER A 639 -19.72 -14.66 24.59
N PRO A 640 -19.77 -15.63 23.67
CA PRO A 640 -18.84 -16.74 23.62
C PRO A 640 -17.49 -16.42 22.98
N GLU A 641 -17.35 -15.26 22.36
CA GLU A 641 -16.13 -14.79 21.67
C GLU A 641 -14.98 -14.59 22.67
N GLU A 642 -13.74 -14.59 22.19
CA GLU A 642 -12.53 -14.36 23.01
C GLU A 642 -12.48 -12.91 23.55
N TYR A 643 -11.80 -12.71 24.67
CA TYR A 643 -11.48 -11.36 25.17
C TYR A 643 -10.67 -10.57 24.12
N LEU A 644 -10.97 -9.29 23.92
CA LEU A 644 -10.45 -8.43 22.84
C LEU A 644 -10.93 -8.76 21.41
N SER A 645 -11.91 -9.67 21.24
CA SER A 645 -12.59 -9.81 19.95
C SER A 645 -13.29 -8.52 19.55
N ARG A 646 -13.48 -8.29 18.25
CA ARG A 646 -14.19 -7.12 17.76
C ARG A 646 -15.64 -7.13 18.26
N THR A 647 -16.11 -5.97 18.71
CA THR A 647 -17.50 -5.76 19.13
C THR A 647 -18.04 -4.45 18.58
N ASP A 648 -19.33 -4.18 18.81
CA ASP A 648 -19.92 -2.91 18.46
C ASP A 648 -19.55 -1.84 19.49
N ALA A 649 -19.08 -0.69 19.00
CA ALA A 649 -18.99 0.54 19.76
C ALA A 649 -19.43 1.71 18.88
N ARG A 650 -19.55 2.90 19.47
CA ARG A 650 -19.97 4.11 18.77
C ARG A 650 -19.16 5.29 19.26
N TYR A 651 -18.53 5.98 18.33
CA TYR A 651 -17.83 7.21 18.67
C TYR A 651 -18.84 8.31 18.98
N LYS A 652 -18.68 9.07 20.06
CA LYS A 652 -19.62 10.12 20.50
C LYS A 652 -18.83 11.25 21.16
N PRO A 653 -18.04 12.03 20.40
CA PRO A 653 -17.18 13.05 20.97
C PRO A 653 -17.98 14.18 21.63
N HIS A 654 -17.66 14.46 22.89
CA HIS A 654 -18.22 15.57 23.68
C HIS A 654 -17.10 16.32 24.40
N GLN A 655 -17.34 17.57 24.73
CA GLN A 655 -16.38 18.36 25.50
C GLN A 655 -16.08 17.66 26.83
N ASN A 656 -14.79 17.47 27.13
CA ASN A 656 -14.30 16.76 28.31
C ASN A 656 -14.84 15.31 28.45
N ALA A 657 -15.18 14.65 27.34
CA ALA A 657 -15.77 13.31 27.32
C ALA A 657 -17.09 13.16 28.11
N ASP A 658 -17.78 14.28 28.41
CA ASP A 658 -19.02 14.31 29.18
C ASP A 658 -20.25 14.43 28.26
N LEU A 659 -21.13 13.44 28.29
CA LEU A 659 -22.36 13.39 27.49
C LEU A 659 -23.37 14.52 27.84
N LEU A 660 -23.20 15.20 28.98
CA LEU A 660 -24.01 16.35 29.37
C LEU A 660 -23.50 17.66 28.74
N GLN A 661 -22.28 17.67 28.21
CA GLN A 661 -21.70 18.83 27.52
C GLN A 661 -22.06 18.82 26.04
N PRO A 662 -21.79 19.91 25.29
CA PRO A 662 -21.95 19.91 23.85
C PRO A 662 -21.05 18.88 23.15
N ARG A 663 -21.55 18.35 22.02
CA ARG A 663 -20.75 17.54 21.08
C ARG A 663 -19.61 18.38 20.51
N VAL A 664 -18.47 17.72 20.28
CA VAL A 664 -17.32 18.31 19.58
C VAL A 664 -17.13 17.53 18.28
N PRO A 665 -17.31 18.17 17.11
CA PRO A 665 -17.12 17.47 15.85
C PRO A 665 -15.70 16.96 15.68
N ALA A 666 -15.56 15.70 15.27
CA ALA A 666 -14.29 15.14 14.85
C ALA A 666 -14.00 15.54 13.40
N MET A 667 -12.86 16.20 13.20
CA MET A 667 -12.46 16.76 11.92
C MET A 667 -11.48 15.83 11.20
N ILE A 668 -11.88 15.38 10.01
CA ILE A 668 -11.06 14.60 9.08
C ILE A 668 -10.77 15.50 7.87
N GLU A 669 -9.53 15.98 7.77
CA GLU A 669 -9.17 16.96 6.74
C GLU A 669 -8.14 16.38 5.76
N GLY A 670 -8.41 16.47 4.46
CA GLY A 670 -7.44 16.08 3.43
C GLY A 670 -7.19 14.57 3.33
N LEU A 671 -8.15 13.72 3.71
CA LEU A 671 -8.04 12.27 3.53
C LEU A 671 -8.01 11.94 2.03
N ILE A 672 -6.99 11.20 1.60
CA ILE A 672 -6.93 10.62 0.26
C ILE A 672 -7.13 9.10 0.38
N ALA A 673 -8.25 8.60 -0.13
CA ALA A 673 -8.53 7.17 -0.18
C ALA A 673 -8.71 6.71 -1.63
N PHE A 674 -8.12 5.56 -1.97
CA PHE A 674 -8.29 4.91 -3.26
C PHE A 674 -7.98 3.42 -3.15
N LYS A 675 -8.46 2.59 -4.08
CA LYS A 675 -8.10 1.16 -4.20
C LYS A 675 -8.21 0.36 -2.88
N ASN A 676 -9.17 0.69 -2.01
CA ASN A 676 -9.54 -0.12 -0.85
C ASN A 676 -10.61 -1.13 -1.28
N MET A 677 -10.56 -2.36 -0.77
CA MET A 677 -11.43 -3.45 -1.24
C MET A 677 -12.92 -3.24 -0.91
N GLU A 678 -13.21 -2.52 0.18
CA GLU A 678 -14.55 -2.15 0.64
C GLU A 678 -14.84 -0.67 0.42
N GLN A 679 -14.63 0.19 1.42
CA GLN A 679 -14.85 1.63 1.32
C GLN A 679 -13.56 2.41 1.58
N GLY A 680 -13.43 3.59 0.98
CA GLY A 680 -12.35 4.52 1.34
C GLY A 680 -12.44 5.01 2.78
N ALA A 681 -13.65 5.18 3.31
CA ALA A 681 -13.89 5.47 4.72
C ALA A 681 -15.23 4.91 5.21
N TRP A 682 -15.20 4.26 6.37
CA TRP A 682 -16.35 3.84 7.16
C TRP A 682 -16.35 4.60 8.49
N VAL A 683 -17.31 5.51 8.68
CA VAL A 683 -17.37 6.34 9.88
C VAL A 683 -18.75 6.25 10.55
N ARG A 684 -18.78 5.78 11.80
CA ARG A 684 -20.02 5.55 12.55
C ARG A 684 -19.97 6.18 13.94
N GLY A 685 -21.01 6.94 14.27
CA GLY A 685 -21.15 7.58 15.57
C GLY A 685 -21.58 9.03 15.48
N GLY A 686 -21.01 9.87 16.35
CA GLY A 686 -21.31 11.26 16.63
C GLY A 686 -21.01 12.20 15.47
N ASP A 687 -20.80 13.49 15.77
CA ASP A 687 -20.51 14.46 14.72
C ASP A 687 -19.11 14.22 14.13
N ILE A 688 -19.06 13.71 12.89
CA ILE A 688 -17.83 13.41 12.14
C ILE A 688 -17.89 14.16 10.81
N TRP A 689 -16.91 15.03 10.59
CA TRP A 689 -16.90 16.05 9.56
C TRP A 689 -15.67 15.91 8.66
N LEU A 690 -15.89 15.82 7.36
CA LEU A 690 -14.88 15.57 6.33
C LEU A 690 -14.74 16.78 5.40
N ASP A 691 -13.56 17.41 5.36
CA ASP A 691 -13.23 18.53 4.45
C ASP A 691 -12.11 18.15 3.48
N LYS A 692 -12.29 18.46 2.20
CA LYS A 692 -11.26 18.25 1.15
C LYS A 692 -10.78 16.80 1.06
N CYS A 693 -11.71 15.86 1.20
CA CYS A 693 -11.41 14.43 1.15
C CYS A 693 -11.68 13.84 -0.24
N ALA A 694 -11.16 12.64 -0.46
CA ALA A 694 -11.62 11.74 -1.50
C ALA A 694 -12.21 10.45 -0.87
N GLU A 695 -13.46 10.12 -1.25
CA GLU A 695 -14.24 8.93 -0.82
C GLU A 695 -14.97 8.99 0.56
N GLY A 696 -15.96 8.10 0.77
CA GLY A 696 -16.53 7.77 2.10
C GLY A 696 -17.99 7.24 2.12
N THR A 697 -18.29 6.43 3.15
CA THR A 697 -19.63 5.89 3.54
C THR A 697 -19.96 6.27 4.98
N PHE A 698 -21.22 6.65 5.22
CA PHE A 698 -21.57 7.54 6.33
C PHE A 698 -22.78 7.08 7.20
N PRO A 699 -22.66 5.99 7.99
CA PRO A 699 -23.69 5.56 8.94
C PRO A 699 -23.84 6.47 10.16
N ASN A 700 -25.03 7.01 10.40
CA ASN A 700 -25.31 7.86 11.56
C ASN A 700 -25.89 7.12 12.79
N ASP A 701 -25.68 7.68 13.99
CA ASP A 701 -26.38 7.37 15.24
C ASP A 701 -27.47 8.41 15.60
N GLU A 702 -28.41 8.07 16.49
CA GLU A 702 -29.48 9.01 16.88
C GLU A 702 -28.93 10.33 17.45
N GLY A 703 -29.35 11.45 16.85
CA GLY A 703 -29.01 12.81 17.29
C GLY A 703 -27.64 13.35 16.85
N SER A 704 -26.91 12.66 15.99
CA SER A 704 -25.67 13.14 15.35
C SER A 704 -25.85 13.51 13.88
N SER A 705 -24.82 14.14 13.31
CA SER A 705 -24.77 14.53 11.92
C SER A 705 -23.41 14.21 11.31
N GLN A 706 -23.42 13.72 10.08
CA GLN A 706 -22.20 13.51 9.31
C GLN A 706 -22.17 14.53 8.18
N LYS A 707 -21.02 15.14 7.98
CA LYS A 707 -20.86 16.20 6.97
C LYS A 707 -19.65 15.92 6.12
N ILE A 708 -19.80 16.05 4.81
CA ILE A 708 -18.71 16.06 3.84
C ILE A 708 -18.83 17.29 2.95
N TRP A 709 -17.72 18.01 2.75
CA TRP A 709 -17.73 19.17 1.87
C TRP A 709 -16.39 19.44 1.20
N ASN A 710 -16.44 20.19 0.09
CA ASN A 710 -15.28 20.48 -0.76
C ASN A 710 -14.51 19.22 -1.22
N SER A 711 -15.19 18.08 -1.34
CA SER A 711 -14.58 16.77 -1.57
C SER A 711 -14.75 16.30 -3.01
N ILE A 712 -13.85 15.41 -3.47
CA ILE A 712 -13.83 14.88 -4.83
C ILE A 712 -14.02 13.37 -4.79
N PHE A 713 -14.84 12.82 -5.69
CA PHE A 713 -15.07 11.38 -5.82
C PHE A 713 -14.84 10.97 -7.27
N ILE A 714 -14.02 9.95 -7.49
CA ILE A 714 -13.65 9.47 -8.83
C ILE A 714 -14.11 8.03 -8.97
N GLY A 715 -14.95 7.74 -9.97
CA GLY A 715 -15.40 6.38 -10.24
C GLY A 715 -14.33 5.57 -10.98
N GLU A 716 -13.70 6.15 -11.99
CA GLU A 716 -12.65 5.50 -12.79
C GLU A 716 -11.48 6.46 -13.03
N SER A 717 -10.38 6.30 -12.29
CA SER A 717 -9.10 7.03 -12.48
C SER A 717 -8.28 6.50 -13.66
N GLU A 718 -7.22 7.20 -14.08
CA GLU A 718 -6.29 6.67 -15.08
C GLU A 718 -5.40 5.52 -14.55
N ASN A 719 -5.32 5.33 -13.22
CA ASN A 719 -4.75 4.13 -12.62
C ASN A 719 -5.62 2.88 -12.91
N VAL A 720 -5.21 2.08 -13.89
CA VAL A 720 -5.88 0.85 -14.31
C VAL A 720 -5.44 -0.41 -13.55
N GLY A 721 -4.38 -0.34 -12.74
CA GLY A 721 -3.81 -1.49 -12.04
C GLY A 721 -3.03 -2.45 -12.94
N THR A 722 -2.79 -3.66 -12.44
CA THR A 722 -2.02 -4.71 -13.14
C THR A 722 -2.81 -6.01 -13.23
N ALA A 723 -2.96 -6.56 -14.42
CA ALA A 723 -3.56 -7.88 -14.60
C ALA A 723 -2.66 -8.95 -13.97
N SER A 724 -3.17 -9.67 -12.97
CA SER A 724 -2.45 -10.75 -12.29
C SER A 724 -3.43 -11.80 -11.76
N GLY A 725 -2.92 -12.99 -11.41
CA GLY A 725 -3.76 -14.08 -10.89
C GLY A 725 -4.49 -13.78 -9.58
N SER A 726 -4.08 -12.73 -8.86
CA SER A 726 -4.72 -12.26 -7.62
C SER A 726 -5.67 -11.08 -7.84
N SER A 727 -5.71 -10.51 -9.04
CA SER A 727 -6.53 -9.33 -9.35
C SER A 727 -7.91 -9.72 -9.86
N VAL A 728 -8.94 -9.01 -9.42
CA VAL A 728 -10.22 -9.01 -10.12
C VAL A 728 -10.08 -8.08 -11.32
N TRP A 729 -10.15 -8.65 -12.52
CA TRP A 729 -9.87 -7.94 -13.77
C TRP A 729 -11.12 -7.88 -14.66
N GLY A 730 -11.48 -6.69 -15.15
CA GLY A 730 -12.66 -6.53 -16.00
C GLY A 730 -12.73 -5.18 -16.70
N MET A 731 -13.73 -5.03 -17.57
CA MET A 731 -13.95 -3.81 -18.35
C MET A 731 -14.45 -2.65 -17.50
N GLY A 732 -13.85 -1.48 -17.69
CA GLY A 732 -14.36 -0.20 -17.17
C GLY A 732 -15.71 0.19 -17.78
N GLY A 733 -16.48 0.97 -17.03
CA GLY A 733 -17.80 1.45 -17.42
C GLY A 733 -17.78 2.80 -18.13
N VAL A 734 -16.78 3.66 -17.87
CA VAL A 734 -16.68 4.99 -18.51
C VAL A 734 -15.99 4.89 -19.85
N LYS A 735 -14.84 4.19 -19.88
CA LYS A 735 -14.10 3.85 -21.09
C LYS A 735 -14.04 2.33 -21.19
N PRO A 736 -14.23 1.74 -22.39
CA PRO A 736 -14.09 0.30 -22.60
C PRO A 736 -12.60 -0.08 -22.56
N MET A 737 -12.02 -0.07 -21.36
CA MET A 737 -10.64 -0.42 -21.07
C MET A 737 -10.63 -1.35 -19.87
N GLU A 738 -9.89 -2.45 -19.99
CA GLU A 738 -9.72 -3.37 -18.87
C GLU A 738 -8.94 -2.72 -17.72
N ARG A 739 -9.29 -3.10 -16.49
CA ARG A 739 -8.69 -2.58 -15.26
C ARG A 739 -8.90 -3.54 -14.09
N SER A 740 -8.15 -3.28 -13.04
CA SER A 740 -8.41 -3.88 -11.74
C SER A 740 -9.67 -3.28 -11.13
N LEU A 741 -10.48 -4.17 -10.58
CA LEU A 741 -11.73 -3.92 -9.90
C LEU A 741 -11.61 -4.41 -8.45
N PRO A 742 -12.50 -3.98 -7.54
CA PRO A 742 -12.54 -4.50 -6.18
C PRO A 742 -13.10 -5.94 -6.18
N LYS A 743 -13.81 -6.35 -5.14
CA LYS A 743 -14.35 -7.70 -4.87
C LYS A 743 -14.79 -8.57 -6.06
N ALA A 744 -15.43 -8.00 -7.07
CA ALA A 744 -15.88 -8.71 -8.27
C ALA A 744 -16.08 -7.74 -9.45
N THR A 745 -16.15 -8.30 -10.66
CA THR A 745 -16.40 -7.52 -11.89
C THR A 745 -17.75 -6.81 -11.89
N ASP A 746 -18.71 -7.35 -11.14
CA ASP A 746 -20.07 -6.84 -11.02
C ASP A 746 -20.36 -6.12 -9.70
N PHE A 747 -19.32 -5.85 -8.90
CA PHE A 747 -19.46 -5.12 -7.65
C PHE A 747 -19.95 -3.68 -7.94
N PRO A 748 -21.10 -3.26 -7.37
CA PRO A 748 -21.62 -1.93 -7.62
C PRO A 748 -20.80 -0.90 -6.84
N MET A 749 -20.11 -0.02 -7.56
CA MET A 749 -19.30 1.06 -6.97
C MET A 749 -20.14 2.33 -6.80
N ARG A 750 -19.99 2.99 -5.65
CA ARG A 750 -20.69 4.23 -5.31
C ARG A 750 -19.66 5.25 -4.84
N GLY A 751 -19.78 6.50 -5.30
CA GLY A 751 -18.92 7.58 -4.81
C GLY A 751 -19.29 7.99 -3.39
N LEU A 752 -20.53 8.45 -3.21
CA LEU A 752 -21.13 8.77 -1.92
C LEU A 752 -22.23 7.76 -1.62
N GLU A 753 -22.11 7.07 -0.49
CA GLU A 753 -23.15 6.19 0.03
C GLU A 753 -23.99 6.91 1.09
N VAL A 754 -25.27 7.14 0.77
CA VAL A 754 -26.25 7.63 1.74
C VAL A 754 -26.69 6.46 2.62
N TYR A 755 -26.46 6.58 3.92
CA TYR A 755 -26.74 5.50 4.88
C TYR A 755 -27.22 6.03 6.22
N ASN A 756 -28.48 5.74 6.58
CA ASN A 756 -29.16 6.20 7.81
C ASN A 756 -29.29 7.71 7.91
N GLY A 757 -28.22 8.45 8.16
CA GLY A 757 -28.23 9.91 8.21
C GLY A 757 -28.83 10.53 9.48
N PRO A 758 -28.77 11.87 9.61
CA PRO A 758 -28.51 12.81 8.52
C PRO A 758 -27.04 12.90 8.08
N THR A 759 -26.84 12.68 6.78
CA THR A 759 -25.62 12.91 6.01
C THR A 759 -25.78 14.19 5.20
N LEU A 760 -24.84 15.12 5.33
CA LEU A 760 -24.83 16.41 4.64
C LEU A 760 -23.65 16.42 3.66
N ALA A 761 -23.94 16.56 2.36
CA ALA A 761 -22.91 16.68 1.33
C ALA A 761 -23.00 18.05 0.65
N GLU A 762 -21.90 18.81 0.67
CA GLU A 762 -21.89 20.19 0.21
C GLU A 762 -20.70 20.48 -0.70
N SER A 763 -20.95 21.05 -1.89
CA SER A 763 -19.88 21.44 -2.82
C SER A 763 -18.94 20.27 -3.19
N CYS A 764 -19.48 19.04 -3.25
CA CYS A 764 -18.73 17.87 -3.67
C CYS A 764 -18.74 17.71 -5.19
N THR A 765 -17.63 17.25 -5.76
CA THR A 765 -17.49 16.97 -7.19
C THR A 765 -17.37 15.47 -7.45
N PHE A 766 -18.23 14.93 -8.30
CA PHE A 766 -18.18 13.54 -8.75
C PHE A 766 -17.69 13.48 -10.19
N LYS A 767 -16.72 12.60 -10.46
CA LYS A 767 -16.09 12.44 -11.76
C LYS A 767 -16.14 10.99 -12.24
N LYS A 768 -16.37 10.77 -13.53
CA LYS A 768 -16.15 9.45 -14.20
C LYS A 768 -16.92 8.29 -13.56
N TYR A 769 -18.25 8.40 -13.48
CA TYR A 769 -19.15 7.31 -13.06
C TYR A 769 -20.08 6.91 -14.20
N ALA A 770 -20.14 5.62 -14.51
CA ALA A 770 -20.98 5.08 -15.57
C ALA A 770 -21.48 3.67 -15.24
N SER A 771 -22.63 3.32 -15.78
CA SER A 771 -23.15 1.96 -15.76
C SER A 771 -23.05 1.40 -17.17
N ALA A 772 -22.38 0.25 -17.31
CA ALA A 772 -22.21 -0.48 -18.56
C ALA A 772 -22.73 -1.92 -18.36
N PRO A 773 -24.06 -2.13 -18.41
CA PRO A 773 -24.68 -3.43 -18.18
C PRO A 773 -24.18 -4.53 -19.13
N GLU A 774 -23.74 -4.17 -20.34
CA GLU A 774 -23.13 -5.08 -21.33
C GLU A 774 -21.84 -5.74 -20.81
N TYR A 775 -21.15 -5.13 -19.85
CA TYR A 775 -19.99 -5.67 -19.17
C TYR A 775 -20.28 -6.09 -17.72
N ASN A 776 -21.56 -6.12 -17.34
CA ASN A 776 -22.03 -6.29 -15.96
C ASN A 776 -21.41 -5.28 -14.98
N ARG A 777 -21.12 -4.06 -15.44
CA ARG A 777 -20.40 -3.05 -14.67
C ARG A 777 -21.36 -1.97 -14.16
N TRP A 778 -21.44 -1.82 -12.85
CA TRP A 778 -22.34 -0.87 -12.20
C TRP A 778 -21.53 0.13 -11.37
N SER A 779 -21.53 1.40 -11.76
CA SER A 779 -21.02 2.48 -10.92
C SER A 779 -21.95 3.69 -10.94
N SER A 780 -22.01 4.42 -9.84
CA SER A 780 -22.83 5.62 -9.68
C SER A 780 -22.15 6.64 -8.75
N ALA A 781 -22.35 7.92 -9.03
CA ALA A 781 -21.80 8.97 -8.19
C ALA A 781 -22.43 8.95 -6.78
N ILE A 782 -23.75 8.84 -6.69
CA ILE A 782 -24.51 8.76 -5.44
C ILE A 782 -25.29 7.45 -5.40
N GLY A 783 -25.21 6.73 -4.30
CA GLY A 783 -26.01 5.53 -4.06
C GLY A 783 -26.36 5.37 -2.59
N PHE A 784 -26.85 4.19 -2.22
CA PHE A 784 -27.20 3.84 -0.85
C PHE A 784 -26.41 2.62 -0.40
N PHE A 785 -26.23 2.50 0.91
CA PHE A 785 -25.66 1.30 1.51
C PHE A 785 -26.46 0.07 1.09
N GLN A 786 -25.76 -0.98 0.66
CA GLN A 786 -26.38 -2.21 0.15
C GLN A 786 -26.91 -3.05 1.31
N ASN A 787 -28.04 -3.75 1.09
CA ASN A 787 -28.65 -4.64 2.09
C ASN A 787 -28.86 -3.92 3.42
N ASN A 788 -29.49 -2.75 3.35
CA ASN A 788 -29.59 -1.84 4.46
C ASN A 788 -30.75 -2.23 5.40
N ASN A 789 -30.41 -2.63 6.62
CA ASN A 789 -31.38 -2.98 7.67
C ASN A 789 -32.08 -1.78 8.31
N TRP A 790 -31.55 -0.57 8.14
CA TRP A 790 -31.87 0.59 8.95
C TRP A 790 -32.51 1.70 8.12
N GLN A 791 -33.56 2.33 8.64
CA GLN A 791 -34.29 3.33 7.86
C GLN A 791 -33.41 4.53 7.52
N THR A 792 -33.71 5.17 6.38
CA THR A 792 -32.96 6.34 5.93
C THR A 792 -33.67 7.64 6.28
N ALA A 793 -32.94 8.58 6.87
CA ALA A 793 -33.43 9.88 7.29
C ALA A 793 -33.77 10.76 6.07
N PRO A 794 -34.94 11.43 6.05
CA PRO A 794 -35.26 12.38 4.98
C PRO A 794 -34.40 13.64 5.02
N ARG A 795 -33.56 13.81 6.05
CA ARG A 795 -32.66 14.96 6.22
C ARG A 795 -31.24 14.72 5.69
N ASN A 796 -31.05 13.68 4.88
CA ASN A 796 -29.84 13.53 4.09
C ASN A 796 -29.81 14.63 3.01
N ASN A 797 -29.08 15.71 3.24
CA ASN A 797 -29.14 16.89 2.38
C ASN A 797 -27.91 16.96 1.48
N LEU A 798 -28.15 17.07 0.18
CA LEU A 798 -27.15 17.31 -0.84
C LEU A 798 -27.35 18.73 -1.40
N ARG A 799 -26.25 19.48 -1.55
CA ARG A 799 -26.25 20.81 -2.17
C ARG A 799 -24.92 21.15 -2.85
N GLY A 800 -24.97 21.96 -3.89
CA GLY A 800 -23.79 22.37 -4.64
C GLY A 800 -23.05 21.21 -5.30
N ILE A 801 -23.74 20.10 -5.61
CA ILE A 801 -23.11 18.92 -6.20
C ILE A 801 -22.72 19.19 -7.65
N LYS A 802 -21.49 18.84 -8.02
CA LYS A 802 -20.96 18.95 -9.39
C LYS A 802 -20.72 17.58 -9.99
N PHE A 803 -21.06 17.41 -11.27
CA PHE A 803 -20.80 16.18 -12.02
C PHE A 803 -19.93 16.48 -13.25
N GLU A 804 -18.84 15.75 -13.44
CA GLU A 804 -17.94 15.86 -14.58
C GLU A 804 -17.71 14.49 -15.22
N ASP A 805 -18.08 14.32 -16.49
CA ASP A 805 -18.02 13.01 -17.17
C ASP A 805 -18.75 11.88 -16.39
N VAL A 806 -19.94 12.20 -15.86
CA VAL A 806 -20.78 11.25 -15.12
C VAL A 806 -22.01 10.91 -15.94
N GLN A 807 -22.10 9.64 -16.31
CA GLN A 807 -23.27 9.05 -16.98
C GLN A 807 -24.28 8.52 -15.96
N SER A 808 -23.81 8.01 -14.81
CA SER A 808 -24.66 7.48 -13.73
C SER A 808 -24.56 8.37 -12.48
N ARG A 809 -25.48 9.32 -12.36
CA ARG A 809 -25.50 10.26 -11.22
C ARG A 809 -25.99 9.61 -9.94
N VAL A 810 -27.10 8.90 -10.03
CA VAL A 810 -27.78 8.27 -8.89
C VAL A 810 -28.20 6.87 -9.30
N PHE A 811 -27.97 5.89 -8.43
CA PHE A 811 -28.47 4.53 -8.65
C PHE A 811 -28.84 3.86 -7.33
N LEU A 812 -30.09 3.43 -7.19
CA LEU A 812 -30.62 2.90 -5.93
C LEU A 812 -30.55 1.36 -5.83
N GLY A 813 -30.29 0.66 -6.94
CA GLY A 813 -30.27 -0.80 -6.97
C GLY A 813 -31.66 -1.44 -7.07
N GLY A 814 -31.76 -2.73 -6.74
CA GLY A 814 -33.02 -3.48 -6.80
C GLY A 814 -32.86 -5.00 -6.69
N SER A 815 -33.95 -5.71 -6.43
CA SER A 815 -33.99 -7.16 -6.12
C SER A 815 -33.47 -8.11 -7.20
N ASN A 816 -33.35 -7.66 -8.44
CA ASN A 816 -32.85 -8.46 -9.57
C ASN A 816 -31.40 -8.12 -9.94
N LEU A 817 -30.71 -7.31 -9.13
CA LEU A 817 -29.35 -6.89 -9.39
C LEU A 817 -28.37 -7.61 -8.45
N PRO A 818 -27.18 -7.99 -8.93
CA PRO A 818 -26.12 -8.53 -8.09
C PRO A 818 -25.86 -7.65 -6.87
N TRP A 819 -25.52 -8.28 -5.74
CA TRP A 819 -25.17 -7.63 -4.47
C TRP A 819 -26.30 -6.95 -3.67
N PHE A 820 -27.47 -6.72 -4.26
CA PHE A 820 -28.64 -6.12 -3.59
C PHE A 820 -29.60 -7.15 -2.93
N GLN A 821 -29.23 -8.44 -2.96
CA GLN A 821 -29.96 -9.56 -2.36
C GLN A 821 -31.49 -9.49 -2.62
N GLY A 822 -32.31 -9.77 -1.61
CA GLY A 822 -33.77 -9.70 -1.72
C GLY A 822 -34.33 -8.28 -1.79
N TYR A 823 -33.49 -7.25 -1.58
CA TYR A 823 -33.86 -5.83 -1.59
C TYR A 823 -35.16 -5.55 -0.80
N ASN A 824 -35.25 -6.15 0.38
CA ASN A 824 -36.48 -6.18 1.16
C ASN A 824 -36.28 -5.77 2.63
N LEU A 825 -35.09 -5.28 2.97
CA LEU A 825 -34.79 -4.78 4.31
C LEU A 825 -35.41 -3.39 4.48
N ASP A 826 -35.56 -2.94 5.73
CA ASP A 826 -36.26 -1.70 6.03
C ASP A 826 -35.56 -0.47 5.41
N GLY A 827 -34.22 -0.47 5.40
CA GLY A 827 -33.43 0.56 4.75
C GLY A 827 -33.50 0.53 3.23
N ASP A 828 -33.50 -0.65 2.61
CA ASP A 828 -33.69 -0.82 1.15
C ASP A 828 -35.03 -0.22 0.70
N LYS A 829 -36.08 -0.42 1.50
CA LYS A 829 -37.41 0.10 1.22
C LYS A 829 -37.53 1.59 1.47
N THR A 830 -36.75 2.18 2.36
CA THR A 830 -36.92 3.57 2.84
C THR A 830 -35.86 4.54 2.33
N GLN A 831 -35.16 4.19 1.25
CA GLN A 831 -34.18 5.06 0.60
C GLN A 831 -34.77 6.42 0.24
N ILE A 832 -34.18 7.46 0.81
CA ILE A 832 -34.53 8.86 0.55
C ILE A 832 -33.32 9.77 0.79
N PHE A 833 -33.12 10.75 -0.11
CA PHE A 833 -32.29 11.92 0.18
C PHE A 833 -32.94 13.18 -0.38
N HIS A 834 -32.50 14.33 0.11
CA HIS A 834 -33.00 15.66 -0.21
C HIS A 834 -31.96 16.43 -1.01
N ASP A 835 -32.32 16.80 -2.24
CA ASP A 835 -31.57 17.73 -3.08
C ASP A 835 -32.08 19.15 -2.84
N VAL A 836 -31.34 19.90 -2.04
CA VAL A 836 -31.78 21.18 -1.49
C VAL A 836 -31.86 22.26 -2.56
N ASP A 837 -30.89 22.29 -3.48
CA ASP A 837 -30.71 23.36 -4.46
C ASP A 837 -30.85 22.90 -5.92
N GLY A 838 -31.28 21.66 -6.14
CA GLY A 838 -31.47 21.11 -7.47
C GLY A 838 -30.18 20.73 -8.17
N SER A 839 -29.03 20.78 -7.49
CA SER A 839 -27.73 20.44 -8.08
C SER A 839 -27.63 18.97 -8.52
N THR A 840 -28.42 18.08 -7.89
CA THR A 840 -28.45 16.66 -8.24
C THR A 840 -29.53 16.33 -9.29
N THR A 841 -30.75 16.77 -9.03
CA THR A 841 -32.01 16.41 -9.71
C THR A 841 -32.37 17.37 -10.85
N GLY A 842 -31.84 18.60 -10.83
CA GLY A 842 -32.27 19.71 -11.68
C GLY A 842 -33.48 20.47 -11.14
N TYR A 843 -34.05 20.08 -9.99
CA TYR A 843 -35.24 20.70 -9.39
C TYR A 843 -34.97 21.15 -7.95
N LEU A 844 -35.29 22.40 -7.64
CA LEU A 844 -35.13 22.98 -6.31
C LEU A 844 -36.01 22.28 -5.27
N ASP A 845 -35.46 22.04 -4.08
CA ASP A 845 -36.21 21.53 -2.91
C ASP A 845 -36.96 20.22 -3.20
N THR A 846 -36.24 19.22 -3.74
CA THR A 846 -36.82 17.93 -4.12
C THR A 846 -36.13 16.74 -3.47
N TYR A 847 -36.87 15.64 -3.36
CA TYR A 847 -36.42 14.40 -2.73
C TYR A 847 -36.29 13.32 -3.79
N VAL A 848 -35.23 12.52 -3.70
CA VAL A 848 -35.08 11.29 -4.48
C VAL A 848 -35.51 10.12 -3.60
N VAL A 849 -36.48 9.33 -4.06
CA VAL A 849 -37.04 8.18 -3.32
C VAL A 849 -37.01 6.91 -4.16
N GLY A 850 -36.87 5.75 -3.52
CA GLY A 850 -36.77 4.45 -4.20
C GLY A 850 -37.97 4.06 -5.08
N GLN A 851 -37.70 3.33 -6.17
CA GLN A 851 -38.71 2.83 -7.12
C GLN A 851 -39.72 1.82 -6.54
N ASP A 852 -39.48 1.27 -5.35
CA ASP A 852 -40.42 0.34 -4.72
C ASP A 852 -41.10 0.92 -3.46
N ASN A 853 -40.83 2.19 -3.11
CA ASN A 853 -41.46 2.84 -1.97
C ASN A 853 -42.74 3.59 -2.35
N PHE A 854 -43.88 2.93 -2.24
CA PHE A 854 -45.20 3.53 -2.54
C PHE A 854 -45.68 4.52 -1.46
N VAL A 855 -45.11 4.48 -0.25
CA VAL A 855 -45.50 5.35 0.87
C VAL A 855 -44.89 6.74 0.75
N LEU A 856 -43.68 6.84 0.20
CA LEU A 856 -42.98 8.12 0.00
C LEU A 856 -43.38 8.82 -1.31
N ARG A 857 -44.21 8.20 -2.14
CA ARG A 857 -44.70 8.81 -3.39
C ARG A 857 -45.92 9.69 -3.15
N ASN A 858 -46.04 10.71 -3.99
CA ASN A 858 -47.23 11.54 -4.11
C ASN A 858 -47.49 11.85 -5.60
N PRO A 859 -48.66 12.39 -5.97
CA PRO A 859 -48.99 12.68 -7.37
C PRO A 859 -48.05 13.66 -8.08
N GLY A 860 -47.24 14.42 -7.34
CA GLY A 860 -46.21 15.32 -7.88
C GLY A 860 -44.87 14.66 -8.15
N CYS A 861 -44.72 13.35 -7.90
CA CYS A 861 -43.48 12.64 -8.17
C CYS A 861 -43.30 12.36 -9.68
N VAL A 862 -42.09 12.60 -10.17
CA VAL A 862 -41.65 12.31 -11.53
C VAL A 862 -40.77 11.07 -11.50
N GLU A 863 -41.11 10.07 -12.31
CA GLU A 863 -40.31 8.85 -12.42
C GLU A 863 -38.95 9.13 -13.10
N LYS A 864 -37.90 8.49 -12.59
CA LYS A 864 -36.54 8.46 -13.14
C LYS A 864 -36.06 7.01 -13.27
N PRO A 865 -36.48 6.30 -14.34
CA PRO A 865 -36.20 4.88 -14.51
C PRO A 865 -34.69 4.56 -14.50
N GLU A 866 -33.88 5.44 -15.07
CA GLU A 866 -32.42 5.30 -15.14
C GLU A 866 -31.74 5.30 -13.76
N TRP A 867 -32.39 5.88 -12.73
CA TRP A 867 -31.91 5.88 -11.34
C TRP A 867 -32.57 4.79 -10.49
N ARG A 868 -33.57 4.10 -11.04
CA ARG A 868 -34.53 3.28 -10.28
C ARG A 868 -35.14 4.06 -9.12
N ALA A 869 -35.55 5.30 -9.41
CA ALA A 869 -36.02 6.25 -8.41
C ALA A 869 -37.16 7.14 -8.92
N TYR A 870 -37.72 7.92 -8.01
CA TYR A 870 -38.65 9.02 -8.29
C TYR A 870 -38.10 10.32 -7.69
N ILE A 871 -38.31 11.43 -8.37
CA ILE A 871 -38.05 12.78 -7.85
C ILE A 871 -39.38 13.36 -7.39
N CYS A 872 -39.47 13.74 -6.12
CA CYS A 872 -40.71 14.17 -5.48
C CYS A 872 -40.52 15.53 -4.80
N SER A 873 -41.43 16.47 -5.02
CA SER A 873 -41.58 17.65 -4.14
C SER A 873 -42.38 17.28 -2.89
N GLY A 874 -42.12 17.93 -1.76
CA GLY A 874 -42.95 17.79 -0.57
C GLY A 874 -42.20 18.01 0.74
N LYS A 875 -42.82 17.60 1.84
CA LYS A 875 -42.18 17.58 3.16
C LYS A 875 -42.20 16.17 3.69
N TYR A 876 -41.02 15.65 3.99
CA TYR A 876 -40.85 14.32 4.53
C TYR A 876 -40.37 14.40 5.97
N ALA A 877 -40.87 13.50 6.80
CA ALA A 877 -40.47 13.35 8.19
C ALA A 877 -40.29 11.87 8.50
N GLN A 878 -39.36 11.58 9.40
CA GLN A 878 -39.20 10.25 9.97
C GLN A 878 -39.90 10.24 11.33
N MET A 879 -40.67 9.19 11.59
CA MET A 879 -41.31 8.97 12.88
C MET A 879 -40.77 7.66 13.45
N CYS A 880 -40.11 7.73 14.61
CA CYS A 880 -39.69 6.55 15.36
C CYS A 880 -40.78 6.22 16.38
N LEU A 881 -41.33 5.01 16.33
CA LEU A 881 -42.30 4.50 17.30
C LEU A 881 -41.59 3.48 18.19
N GLN A 882 -41.26 3.87 19.41
CA GLN A 882 -40.65 2.96 20.39
C GLN A 882 -41.77 2.31 21.22
N GLY A 883 -41.94 0.99 21.07
CA GLY A 883 -42.84 0.21 21.91
C GLY A 883 -42.23 0.02 23.30
N GLY A 884 -42.98 0.39 24.35
CA GLY A 884 -42.54 0.32 25.74
C GLY A 884 -42.53 -1.08 26.33
#